data_AF-A0A2D5VG74-F1
#
_entry.id   AF-A0A2D5VG74-F1
#
_cell.length_a   1.000
_cell.length_b   1.000
_cell.length_c   1.000
_cell.angle_alpha   90.00
_cell.angle_beta   90.00
_cell.angle_gamma   90.00
#
_symmetry.space_group_name_H-M   'P 1'
#
loop_
_entity.id
_entity.type
_entity.pdbx_description
1 polymer ?
#
loop_
_entity_poly.entity_id
_entity_poly.type
_entity_poly.pdbx_seq_one_letter_code
_entity_poly.pdbx_strand_id
1 'polypeptide(L)'
;MRYFSIFRTVVLKREKLKKTNIISLKEQKMINPTPSYFNQHYPWPDEILTNFNPIEMVFSHDSDLEIDILWPYFSDSNFFAKLGGFPKREYREVDGQLHGKDPRGQWIEEWTWIEDVGVMQTHDFYKGVFRYFRGIVLTEEIQLTKSRIHLYFGLVPKNMLSTIILSMQKPKMEKLIPELMGKMEDYAREQKSKNFLQNQIRFTDEQNSRLEHNVSQLRNIGFKDDLVDKLELYIRKTDDDLLGKIRLLPLVSEWEAEKHDVINLFLHAVDIGLLDLRWDAICPHCQNTRQSFNSLSELQQSSSCEPCMIDFNLTGSNALEVAFQVNAAIRSIDIRPFCSSAPTHRAHIKLHQEIDANTDKSVSTRLESGRYRMRIKGEMNFDLLDIELEDKQNELIWSSSNTGTNHQVGDCPLIRLENETNKAQTFVLESSSDDQSTLRPIDLFNFPTFRRLFPAEAIAEGIPLEIGTQHILFTDIVGSTAFYNEVGDTMAFIEVRKHFSKMFQLVENQNGTVVKTIGDAVMAAFQTPKDAFLSAEQIQLYFRPNSEETKLRLRITIHSGHCMAVNGNTGIDYFGTTVNLAAKLQSIAEAGQVAITENVYKDPALGDYLSSLDYEKEELDFTLKEEESTVSVIRFEIS
;
A
#
# COMPACT_ATOMS: atom_id res chain seq x y z
N MET A 1 0.51 17.71 24.21
CA MET A 1 1.03 19.06 23.87
C MET A 1 2.53 19.10 23.50
N ARG A 2 3.16 17.98 23.10
CA ARG A 2 4.55 17.92 22.59
C ARG A 2 4.69 17.46 21.11
N TYR A 3 3.60 17.04 20.47
CA TYR A 3 3.60 16.56 19.07
C TYR A 3 3.53 17.66 18.00
N PHE A 4 3.04 18.86 18.33
CA PHE A 4 2.99 20.00 17.39
C PHE A 4 4.35 20.69 17.15
N SER A 5 5.38 20.36 17.94
CA SER A 5 6.72 20.98 17.87
C SER A 5 7.59 20.41 16.74
N ILE A 6 7.32 19.18 16.29
CA ILE A 6 8.17 18.49 15.30
C ILE A 6 7.79 18.94 13.88
N PHE A 7 6.49 19.08 13.58
CA PHE A 7 6.00 19.59 12.28
C PHE A 7 6.45 21.03 11.99
N ARG A 8 6.44 21.92 13.01
CA ARG A 8 6.87 23.31 12.82
C ARG A 8 8.40 23.42 12.63
N THR A 9 9.16 22.47 13.16
CA THR A 9 10.62 22.45 13.04
C THR A 9 11.08 21.93 11.67
N VAL A 10 10.32 21.01 11.05
CA VAL A 10 10.57 20.52 9.68
C VAL A 10 10.23 21.60 8.64
N VAL A 11 9.15 22.35 8.83
CA VAL A 11 8.75 23.46 7.94
C VAL A 11 9.74 24.64 8.04
N LEU A 12 10.23 24.99 9.24
CA LEU A 12 11.20 26.07 9.44
C LEU A 12 12.64 25.70 9.01
N LYS A 13 13.00 24.41 8.97
CA LYS A 13 14.28 23.96 8.38
C LYS A 13 14.25 24.03 6.84
N ARG A 14 13.09 23.76 6.21
CA ARG A 14 12.88 23.94 4.75
C ARG A 14 13.02 25.40 4.30
N GLU A 15 12.57 26.38 5.09
CA GLU A 15 12.67 27.81 4.74
C GLU A 15 14.08 28.40 4.83
N LYS A 16 14.95 27.87 5.70
CA LYS A 16 16.31 28.40 5.90
C LYS A 16 17.36 27.83 4.93
N LEU A 17 17.10 26.69 4.29
CA LEU A 17 17.95 26.10 3.26
C LEU A 17 17.62 26.61 1.84
N LYS A 18 16.40 27.15 1.60
CA LYS A 18 15.96 27.70 0.30
C LYS A 18 16.66 29.01 -0.13
N LYS A 19 17.44 29.68 0.74
CA LYS A 19 18.02 31.01 0.43
C LYS A 19 19.44 31.02 -0.17
N THR A 20 20.11 29.88 -0.31
CA THR A 20 21.51 29.86 -0.78
C THR A 20 21.74 29.08 -2.09
N ASN A 21 20.75 28.35 -2.62
CA ASN A 21 20.96 27.39 -3.72
C ASN A 21 20.15 27.69 -5.00
N ILE A 22 20.18 28.94 -5.50
CA ILE A 22 19.46 29.34 -6.73
C ILE A 22 20.29 29.09 -8.02
N ILE A 23 21.42 28.36 -7.95
CA ILE A 23 22.40 28.36 -9.06
C ILE A 23 22.49 27.05 -9.88
N SER A 24 21.92 25.91 -9.47
CA SER A 24 22.14 24.61 -10.17
C SER A 24 21.01 24.06 -11.05
N LEU A 25 19.87 24.74 -11.25
CA LEU A 25 18.78 24.27 -12.13
C LEU A 25 18.93 24.64 -13.63
N LYS A 26 20.15 24.93 -14.09
CA LYS A 26 20.38 25.62 -15.38
C LYS A 26 20.15 24.82 -16.68
N GLU A 27 19.61 23.60 -16.62
CA GLU A 27 19.36 22.79 -17.83
C GLU A 27 17.94 22.22 -17.98
N GLN A 28 16.92 22.73 -17.27
CA GLN A 28 15.58 22.73 -17.87
C GLN A 28 15.54 23.88 -18.90
N LYS A 29 15.80 23.54 -20.17
CA LYS A 29 15.65 24.48 -21.30
C LYS A 29 14.24 25.06 -21.25
N MET A 30 14.14 26.40 -21.26
CA MET A 30 12.86 27.11 -21.40
C MET A 30 11.99 26.42 -22.45
N ILE A 31 10.78 26.04 -22.06
CA ILE A 31 9.87 25.32 -22.95
C ILE A 31 9.26 26.36 -23.89
N ASN A 32 9.47 26.20 -25.20
CA ASN A 32 8.80 27.03 -26.19
C ASN A 32 7.43 26.41 -26.51
N PRO A 33 6.29 26.97 -26.05
CA PRO A 33 4.99 26.30 -26.11
C PRO A 33 4.39 26.35 -27.53
N THR A 34 5.02 25.66 -28.46
CA THR A 34 4.62 25.58 -29.88
C THR A 34 4.54 24.13 -30.31
N PRO A 35 3.65 23.77 -31.25
CA PRO A 35 3.61 22.43 -31.81
C PRO A 35 4.97 21.94 -32.31
N SER A 36 5.77 22.83 -32.91
CA SER A 36 7.13 22.50 -33.39
C SER A 36 8.06 22.03 -32.27
N TYR A 37 8.01 22.64 -31.08
CA TYR A 37 8.84 22.22 -29.94
C TYR A 37 8.46 20.81 -29.49
N PHE A 38 7.15 20.57 -29.30
CA PHE A 38 6.67 19.26 -28.91
C PHE A 38 7.00 18.20 -29.96
N ASN A 39 6.85 18.49 -31.25
CA ASN A 39 7.18 17.55 -32.33
C ASN A 39 8.69 17.28 -32.46
N GLN A 40 9.55 18.22 -32.06
CA GLN A 40 11.00 18.02 -32.04
C GLN A 40 11.44 17.11 -30.88
N HIS A 41 10.84 17.27 -29.70
CA HIS A 41 11.20 16.52 -28.49
C HIS A 41 10.41 15.22 -28.31
N TYR A 42 9.23 15.15 -28.91
CA TYR A 42 8.32 14.01 -28.93
C TYR A 42 7.84 13.83 -30.37
N PRO A 43 8.67 13.25 -31.26
CA PRO A 43 8.31 13.07 -32.66
C PRO A 43 7.09 12.16 -32.82
N TRP A 44 6.34 12.38 -33.89
CA TRP A 44 5.27 11.46 -34.29
C TRP A 44 5.90 10.19 -34.89
N PRO A 45 5.25 9.01 -34.77
CA PRO A 45 5.66 7.84 -35.53
C PRO A 45 5.54 8.12 -37.04
N ASP A 46 6.54 7.72 -37.84
CA ASP A 46 6.62 8.02 -39.28
C ASP A 46 5.36 7.54 -40.05
N GLU A 47 4.81 6.40 -39.63
CA GLU A 47 3.61 5.81 -40.23
C GLU A 47 2.36 6.69 -40.09
N ILE A 48 2.31 7.54 -39.06
CA ILE A 48 1.17 8.41 -38.76
C ILE A 48 1.16 9.64 -39.66
N LEU A 49 2.32 10.26 -39.87
CA LEU A 49 2.44 11.51 -40.63
C LEU A 49 2.37 11.32 -42.15
N THR A 50 2.68 10.12 -42.64
CA THR A 50 2.74 9.84 -44.08
C THR A 50 1.40 10.10 -44.80
N ASN A 51 0.27 9.96 -44.10
CA ASN A 51 -1.06 10.03 -44.71
C ASN A 51 -2.00 11.10 -44.10
N PHE A 52 -1.60 11.78 -43.03
CA PHE A 52 -2.50 12.63 -42.25
C PHE A 52 -1.80 13.88 -41.68
N ASN A 53 -2.54 14.98 -41.64
CA ASN A 53 -2.10 16.22 -40.98
C ASN A 53 -2.69 16.30 -39.56
N PRO A 54 -1.86 16.38 -38.51
CA PRO A 54 -2.33 16.55 -37.14
C PRO A 54 -3.03 17.90 -36.94
N ILE A 55 -4.08 17.91 -36.11
CA ILE A 55 -4.64 19.12 -35.51
C ILE A 55 -4.00 19.27 -34.14
N GLU A 56 -3.22 20.34 -33.97
CA GLU A 56 -2.40 20.55 -32.78
C GLU A 56 -2.85 21.80 -32.01
N MET A 57 -2.81 21.70 -30.69
CA MET A 57 -3.12 22.77 -29.76
C MET A 57 -2.11 22.75 -28.61
N VAL A 58 -1.66 23.93 -28.20
CA VAL A 58 -0.77 24.10 -27.04
C VAL A 58 -1.35 25.14 -26.11
N PHE A 59 -1.34 24.83 -24.82
CA PHE A 59 -1.81 25.68 -23.74
C PHE A 59 -0.71 25.81 -22.68
N SER A 60 -0.62 26.97 -22.05
CA SER A 60 0.28 27.22 -20.94
C SER A 60 -0.51 27.86 -19.80
N HIS A 61 -0.19 27.48 -18.58
CA HIS A 61 -0.84 27.98 -17.37
C HIS A 61 0.21 28.29 -16.32
N ASP A 62 0.25 29.56 -15.90
CA ASP A 62 1.18 30.04 -14.88
C ASP A 62 0.52 29.95 -13.51
N SER A 63 1.26 29.45 -12.52
CA SER A 63 0.79 29.31 -11.15
C SER A 63 1.84 29.81 -10.16
N ASP A 64 1.39 30.28 -9.00
CA ASP A 64 2.20 30.62 -7.83
C ASP A 64 2.41 29.43 -6.88
N LEU A 65 1.95 28.24 -7.26
CA LEU A 65 2.18 27.00 -6.53
C LEU A 65 3.45 26.30 -7.02
N GLU A 66 4.10 25.53 -6.14
CA GLU A 66 5.21 24.64 -6.47
C GLU A 66 4.72 23.44 -7.32
N ILE A 67 5.61 22.85 -8.12
CA ILE A 67 5.26 21.77 -9.06
C ILE A 67 4.72 20.54 -8.31
N ASP A 68 5.29 20.20 -7.16
CA ASP A 68 4.90 19.07 -6.30
C ASP A 68 3.42 19.15 -5.85
N ILE A 69 2.91 20.37 -5.66
CA ILE A 69 1.50 20.61 -5.30
C ILE A 69 0.59 20.44 -6.53
N LEU A 70 1.05 20.89 -7.71
CA LEU A 70 0.26 20.86 -8.95
C LEU A 70 0.25 19.48 -9.60
N TRP A 71 1.37 18.76 -9.54
CA TRP A 71 1.62 17.52 -10.27
C TRP A 71 0.55 16.44 -10.04
N PRO A 72 0.07 16.15 -8.80
CA PRO A 72 -0.95 15.13 -8.56
C PRO A 72 -2.31 15.41 -9.22
N TYR A 73 -2.55 16.65 -9.64
CA TYR A 73 -3.77 17.07 -10.32
C TYR A 73 -3.55 17.13 -11.83
N PHE A 74 -2.46 17.76 -12.29
CA PHE A 74 -2.19 17.96 -13.72
C PHE A 74 -1.68 16.71 -14.45
N SER A 75 -1.08 15.75 -13.75
CA SER A 75 -0.77 14.42 -14.30
C SER A 75 -2.00 13.50 -14.39
N ASP A 76 -3.13 13.90 -13.80
CA ASP A 76 -4.35 13.10 -13.72
C ASP A 76 -5.31 13.38 -14.90
N SER A 77 -5.12 12.66 -16.01
CA SER A 77 -6.02 12.78 -17.16
C SER A 77 -7.47 12.40 -16.85
N ASN A 78 -7.72 11.56 -15.83
CA ASN A 78 -9.08 11.19 -15.44
C ASN A 78 -9.75 12.35 -14.72
N PHE A 79 -9.04 13.02 -13.81
CA PHE A 79 -9.53 14.22 -13.16
C PHE A 79 -9.84 15.33 -14.17
N PHE A 80 -8.94 15.58 -15.13
CA PHE A 80 -9.19 16.48 -16.25
C PHE A 80 -10.45 16.08 -17.04
N ALA A 81 -10.58 14.79 -17.36
CA ALA A 81 -11.72 14.26 -18.11
C ALA A 81 -13.05 14.40 -17.35
N LYS A 82 -13.05 14.09 -16.04
CA LYS A 82 -14.23 14.21 -15.17
C LYS A 82 -14.65 15.68 -15.01
N LEU A 83 -13.71 16.60 -14.76
CA LEU A 83 -13.99 18.04 -14.67
C LEU A 83 -14.55 18.63 -15.97
N GLY A 84 -14.04 18.16 -17.11
CA GLY A 84 -14.49 18.59 -18.44
C GLY A 84 -15.80 17.94 -18.91
N GLY A 85 -16.36 16.99 -18.16
CA GLY A 85 -17.57 16.26 -18.55
C GLY A 85 -17.37 15.38 -19.79
N PHE A 86 -16.15 14.88 -20.02
CA PHE A 86 -15.85 14.02 -21.15
C PHE A 86 -16.49 12.63 -20.97
N PRO A 87 -16.74 11.88 -22.08
CA PRO A 87 -17.36 10.56 -21.99
C PRO A 87 -16.59 9.59 -21.10
N LYS A 88 -17.33 8.74 -20.40
CA LYS A 88 -16.77 7.59 -19.67
C LYS A 88 -16.00 6.70 -20.65
N ARG A 89 -14.83 6.22 -20.21
CA ARG A 89 -13.99 5.26 -20.92
C ARG A 89 -14.14 3.88 -20.28
N GLU A 90 -14.06 2.85 -21.10
CA GLU A 90 -13.95 1.44 -20.71
C GLU A 90 -12.53 0.98 -21.05
N TYR A 91 -11.92 0.15 -20.19
CA TYR A 91 -10.57 -0.37 -20.40
C TYR A 91 -10.55 -1.90 -20.32
N ARG A 92 -9.69 -2.51 -21.11
CA ARG A 92 -9.36 -3.93 -21.05
C ARG A 92 -7.88 -4.13 -21.34
N GLU A 93 -7.22 -5.01 -20.60
CA GLU A 93 -5.86 -5.45 -20.88
C GLU A 93 -5.93 -6.66 -21.85
N VAL A 94 -5.19 -6.60 -22.96
CA VAL A 94 -5.10 -7.66 -23.98
C VAL A 94 -3.65 -7.73 -24.45
N ASP A 95 -3.01 -8.88 -24.33
CA ASP A 95 -1.65 -9.15 -24.80
C ASP A 95 -0.61 -8.14 -24.30
N GLY A 96 -0.75 -7.69 -23.04
CA GLY A 96 0.16 -6.70 -22.43
C GLY A 96 -0.10 -5.24 -22.83
N GLN A 97 -1.11 -4.99 -23.66
CA GLN A 97 -1.52 -3.66 -24.09
C GLN A 97 -2.83 -3.24 -23.40
N LEU A 98 -2.97 -1.93 -23.15
CA LEU A 98 -4.18 -1.37 -22.57
C LEU A 98 -5.11 -0.91 -23.69
N HIS A 99 -6.24 -1.57 -23.86
CA HIS A 99 -7.25 -1.21 -24.85
C HIS A 99 -8.31 -0.31 -24.20
N GLY A 100 -8.44 0.92 -24.70
CA GLY A 100 -9.46 1.87 -24.29
C GLY A 100 -10.64 1.89 -25.27
N LYS A 101 -11.84 2.21 -24.77
CA LYS A 101 -13.05 2.40 -25.56
C LYS A 101 -13.90 3.52 -25.00
N ASP A 102 -14.47 4.34 -25.88
CA ASP A 102 -15.51 5.31 -25.55
C ASP A 102 -16.45 5.51 -26.78
N PRO A 103 -17.44 6.42 -26.74
CA PRO A 103 -18.31 6.67 -27.89
C PRO A 103 -17.60 7.16 -29.17
N ARG A 104 -16.35 7.61 -29.09
CA ARG A 104 -15.55 8.14 -30.20
C ARG A 104 -14.70 7.07 -30.87
N GLY A 105 -14.36 5.98 -30.19
CA GLY A 105 -13.56 4.90 -30.75
C GLY A 105 -13.07 3.83 -29.79
N GLN A 106 -12.18 2.99 -30.31
CA GLN A 106 -11.40 2.00 -29.57
C GLN A 106 -9.94 2.14 -29.97
N TRP A 107 -9.05 2.08 -28.99
CA TRP A 107 -7.63 2.37 -29.17
C TRP A 107 -6.74 1.51 -28.27
N ILE A 108 -5.46 1.45 -28.61
CA ILE A 108 -4.38 1.02 -27.72
C ILE A 108 -3.81 2.25 -27.03
N GLU A 109 -3.63 2.20 -25.71
CA GLU A 109 -3.20 3.30 -24.87
C GLU A 109 -1.84 3.03 -24.24
N GLU A 110 -0.94 4.01 -24.37
CA GLU A 110 0.41 3.96 -23.81
C GLU A 110 0.75 5.23 -23.02
N TRP A 111 1.66 5.06 -22.06
CA TRP A 111 2.07 6.09 -21.13
C TRP A 111 3.58 6.09 -20.93
N THR A 112 4.17 7.29 -20.93
CA THR A 112 5.55 7.53 -20.47
C THR A 112 5.57 8.76 -19.59
N TRP A 113 6.31 8.74 -18.49
CA TRP A 113 6.42 9.90 -17.61
C TRP A 113 7.73 9.94 -16.86
N ILE A 114 7.99 11.12 -16.33
CA ILE A 114 8.99 11.41 -15.31
C ILE A 114 8.27 12.30 -14.30
N GLU A 115 8.25 11.89 -13.04
CA GLU A 115 7.63 12.65 -11.96
C GLU A 115 8.14 14.09 -11.93
N ASP A 116 7.22 15.02 -11.72
CA ASP A 116 7.44 16.47 -11.70
C ASP A 116 8.05 17.09 -12.97
N VAL A 117 8.22 16.33 -14.05
CA VAL A 117 8.78 16.83 -15.32
C VAL A 117 7.75 16.76 -16.44
N GLY A 118 7.08 15.62 -16.61
CA GLY A 118 6.08 15.50 -17.66
C GLY A 118 5.53 14.10 -17.86
N VAL A 119 4.35 14.05 -18.46
CA VAL A 119 3.65 12.82 -18.83
C VAL A 119 3.16 12.92 -20.27
N MET A 120 3.34 11.84 -21.02
CA MET A 120 2.79 11.66 -22.36
C MET A 120 1.83 10.47 -22.35
N GLN A 121 0.67 10.68 -22.96
CA GLN A 121 -0.34 9.67 -23.25
C GLN A 121 -0.55 9.61 -24.77
N THR A 122 -0.60 8.40 -25.33
CA THR A 122 -0.92 8.18 -26.73
C THR A 122 -2.10 7.22 -26.86
N HIS A 123 -2.93 7.44 -27.89
CA HIS A 123 -4.00 6.53 -28.27
C HIS A 123 -3.87 6.19 -29.76
N ASP A 124 -3.54 4.94 -30.07
CA ASP A 124 -3.58 4.41 -31.43
C ASP A 124 -4.96 3.80 -31.71
N PHE A 125 -5.79 4.47 -32.51
CA PHE A 125 -7.16 4.06 -32.78
C PHE A 125 -7.24 3.07 -33.94
N TYR A 126 -7.60 1.81 -33.63
CA TYR A 126 -7.99 0.82 -34.64
C TYR A 126 -9.48 0.92 -35.03
N LYS A 127 -10.31 1.58 -34.21
CA LYS A 127 -11.73 1.86 -34.52
C LYS A 127 -12.13 3.26 -34.06
N GLY A 128 -12.98 3.95 -34.82
CA GLY A 128 -13.51 5.27 -34.44
C GLY A 128 -13.23 6.37 -35.46
N VAL A 129 -13.38 7.61 -35.01
CA VAL A 129 -13.25 8.83 -35.83
C VAL A 129 -11.82 9.37 -35.91
N PHE A 130 -10.95 8.92 -35.00
CA PHE A 130 -9.54 9.28 -34.95
C PHE A 130 -8.67 8.16 -35.55
N ARG A 131 -7.50 8.53 -36.06
CA ARG A 131 -6.39 7.60 -36.31
C ARG A 131 -5.46 7.54 -35.11
N TYR A 132 -5.18 8.69 -34.52
CA TYR A 132 -4.21 8.80 -33.44
C TYR A 132 -4.51 10.01 -32.54
N PHE A 133 -4.23 9.90 -31.25
CA PHE A 133 -4.22 11.03 -30.32
C PHE A 133 -2.94 11.02 -29.48
N ARG A 134 -2.47 12.21 -29.15
CA ARG A 134 -1.35 12.41 -28.23
C ARG A 134 -1.65 13.58 -27.30
N GLY A 135 -1.56 13.33 -26.00
CA GLY A 135 -1.58 14.33 -24.94
C GLY A 135 -0.23 14.39 -24.25
N ILE A 136 0.31 15.59 -24.06
CA ILE A 136 1.56 15.78 -23.31
C ILE A 136 1.33 16.88 -22.27
N VAL A 137 1.73 16.61 -21.03
CA VAL A 137 1.85 17.58 -19.95
C VAL A 137 3.32 17.77 -19.65
N LEU A 138 3.82 19.00 -19.66
CA LEU A 138 5.16 19.34 -19.21
C LEU A 138 5.09 20.39 -18.11
N THR A 139 6.01 20.32 -17.16
CA THR A 139 6.18 21.31 -16.10
C THR A 139 7.41 22.17 -16.40
N GLU A 140 7.37 23.43 -15.98
CA GLU A 140 8.49 24.36 -16.06
C GLU A 140 8.57 25.13 -14.74
N GLU A 141 9.70 25.04 -14.04
CA GLU A 141 9.96 25.87 -12.86
C GLU A 141 10.47 27.24 -13.32
N ILE A 142 9.65 28.29 -13.16
CA ILE A 142 10.01 29.66 -13.56
C ILE A 142 10.85 30.32 -12.45
N GLN A 143 10.44 30.11 -11.20
CA GLN A 143 11.09 30.59 -9.97
C GLN A 143 10.80 29.58 -8.84
N LEU A 144 11.53 29.67 -7.72
CA LEU A 144 11.37 28.82 -6.52
C LEU A 144 9.93 28.60 -6.01
N THR A 145 9.00 29.49 -6.36
CA THR A 145 7.58 29.42 -5.97
C THR A 145 6.66 29.72 -7.16
N LYS A 146 7.14 29.65 -8.39
CA LYS A 146 6.32 29.90 -9.59
C LYS A 146 6.56 28.81 -10.60
N SER A 147 5.48 28.16 -10.97
CA SER A 147 5.50 27.03 -11.88
C SER A 147 4.66 27.37 -13.10
N ARG A 148 4.96 26.69 -14.21
CA ARG A 148 4.12 26.68 -15.39
C ARG A 148 3.86 25.27 -15.83
N ILE A 149 2.61 25.03 -16.23
CA ILE A 149 2.19 23.78 -16.84
C ILE A 149 1.91 24.03 -18.31
N HIS A 150 2.44 23.18 -19.17
CA HIS A 150 2.15 23.16 -20.60
C HIS A 150 1.33 21.92 -20.95
N LEU A 151 0.22 22.12 -21.66
CA LEU A 151 -0.57 21.04 -22.24
C LEU A 151 -0.47 21.10 -23.75
N TYR A 152 -0.09 19.97 -24.36
CA TYR A 152 -0.15 19.75 -25.79
C TYR A 152 -1.20 18.69 -26.10
N PHE A 153 -2.04 18.96 -27.09
CA PHE A 153 -2.96 17.99 -27.68
C PHE A 153 -2.73 17.91 -29.18
N GLY A 154 -2.39 16.72 -29.67
CA GLY A 154 -2.28 16.40 -31.08
C GLY A 154 -3.32 15.34 -31.46
N LEU A 155 -4.15 15.64 -32.45
CA LEU A 155 -5.22 14.77 -32.94
C LEU A 155 -5.05 14.50 -34.42
N VAL A 156 -4.99 13.23 -34.81
CA VAL A 156 -4.88 12.82 -36.21
C VAL A 156 -6.25 12.31 -36.68
N PRO A 157 -6.96 13.03 -37.56
CA PRO A 157 -8.25 12.61 -38.08
C PRO A 157 -8.13 11.39 -38.97
N LYS A 158 -9.13 10.50 -38.98
CA LYS A 158 -9.12 9.31 -39.83
C LYS A 158 -9.47 9.61 -41.30
N ASN A 159 -10.23 10.67 -41.55
CA ASN A 159 -10.67 11.10 -42.88
C ASN A 159 -11.10 12.58 -42.92
N MET A 160 -11.38 13.10 -44.11
CA MET A 160 -11.79 14.50 -44.31
C MET A 160 -13.01 14.94 -43.49
N LEU A 161 -13.99 14.06 -43.27
CA LEU A 161 -15.17 14.38 -42.47
C LEU A 161 -14.78 14.60 -41.00
N SER A 162 -13.95 13.71 -40.44
CA SER A 162 -13.42 13.88 -39.09
C SER A 162 -12.56 15.14 -38.95
N THR A 163 -11.80 15.52 -40.00
CA THR A 163 -11.05 16.78 -40.02
C THR A 163 -11.98 17.99 -39.86
N ILE A 164 -13.07 18.05 -40.63
CA ILE A 164 -14.04 19.16 -40.56
C ILE A 164 -14.67 19.24 -39.16
N ILE A 165 -15.14 18.12 -38.62
CA ILE A 165 -15.77 18.06 -37.29
C ILE A 165 -14.80 18.57 -36.22
N LEU A 166 -13.54 18.15 -36.26
CA LEU A 166 -12.54 18.55 -35.27
C LEU A 166 -12.14 20.02 -35.42
N SER A 167 -11.99 20.51 -36.64
CA SER A 167 -11.75 21.94 -36.89
C SER A 167 -12.87 22.81 -36.35
N MET A 168 -14.13 22.36 -36.43
CA MET A 168 -15.27 23.07 -35.84
C MET A 168 -15.28 23.04 -34.30
N GLN A 169 -14.76 21.97 -33.68
CA GLN A 169 -14.69 21.86 -32.22
C GLN A 169 -13.48 22.59 -31.61
N LYS A 170 -12.41 22.82 -32.38
CA LYS A 170 -11.17 23.45 -31.93
C LYS A 170 -11.39 24.77 -31.15
N PRO A 171 -12.19 25.75 -31.61
CA PRO A 171 -12.40 27.01 -30.87
C PRO A 171 -13.10 26.82 -29.52
N LYS A 172 -13.93 25.77 -29.39
CA LYS A 172 -14.57 25.43 -28.10
C LYS A 172 -13.54 24.86 -27.14
N MET A 173 -12.66 23.98 -27.61
CA MET A 173 -11.58 23.40 -26.80
C MET A 173 -10.57 24.47 -26.37
N GLU A 174 -10.25 25.42 -27.24
CA GLU A 174 -9.35 26.54 -26.92
C GLU A 174 -9.86 27.44 -25.79
N LYS A 175 -11.18 27.46 -25.55
CA LYS A 175 -11.79 28.16 -24.41
C LYS A 175 -11.93 27.27 -23.18
N LEU A 176 -12.33 26.02 -23.37
CA LEU A 176 -12.59 25.08 -22.28
C LEU A 176 -11.31 24.69 -21.54
N ILE A 177 -10.21 24.43 -22.25
CA ILE A 177 -8.98 23.90 -21.65
C ILE A 177 -8.39 24.86 -20.60
N PRO A 178 -8.18 26.17 -20.89
CA PRO A 178 -7.71 27.11 -19.87
C PRO A 178 -8.62 27.20 -18.64
N GLU A 179 -9.95 27.13 -18.82
CA GLU A 179 -10.91 27.12 -17.70
C GLU A 179 -10.72 25.88 -16.81
N LEU A 180 -10.50 24.71 -17.43
CA LEU A 180 -10.23 23.47 -16.69
C LEU A 180 -8.90 23.52 -15.95
N MET A 181 -7.85 24.05 -16.57
CA MET A 181 -6.54 24.23 -15.91
C MET A 181 -6.67 25.11 -14.65
N GLY A 182 -7.40 26.22 -14.73
CA GLY A 182 -7.69 27.05 -13.56
C GLY A 182 -8.44 26.31 -12.45
N LYS A 183 -9.47 25.52 -12.80
CA LYS A 183 -10.18 24.68 -11.82
C LYS A 183 -9.27 23.63 -11.18
N MET A 184 -8.38 23.03 -11.94
CA MET A 184 -7.43 22.04 -11.41
C MET A 184 -6.45 22.68 -10.43
N GLU A 185 -5.99 23.90 -10.71
CA GLU A 185 -5.18 24.68 -9.77
C GLU A 185 -5.95 25.01 -8.49
N ASP A 186 -7.22 25.43 -8.58
CA ASP A 186 -8.06 25.69 -7.38
C ASP A 186 -8.15 24.45 -6.48
N TYR A 187 -8.32 23.27 -7.09
CA TYR A 187 -8.31 22.00 -6.36
C TYR A 187 -6.95 21.72 -5.72
N ALA A 188 -5.85 21.94 -6.45
CA ALA A 188 -4.50 21.76 -5.94
C ALA A 188 -4.22 22.69 -4.75
N ARG A 189 -4.60 23.97 -4.88
CA ARG A 189 -4.42 25.00 -3.85
C ARG A 189 -5.12 24.66 -2.55
N GLU A 190 -6.35 24.16 -2.64
CA GLU A 190 -7.15 23.77 -1.50
C GLU A 190 -6.89 22.33 -1.03
N GLN A 191 -6.00 21.61 -1.72
CA GLN A 191 -5.74 20.17 -1.53
C GLN A 191 -7.04 19.36 -1.50
N LYS A 192 -7.99 19.74 -2.36
CA LYS A 192 -9.30 19.13 -2.43
C LYS A 192 -9.18 17.70 -2.92
N SER A 193 -9.87 16.82 -2.23
CA SER A 193 -10.08 15.47 -2.71
C SER A 193 -10.67 15.45 -4.13
N LYS A 194 -10.12 14.59 -4.99
CA LYS A 194 -10.60 14.35 -6.36
C LYS A 194 -11.87 13.48 -6.40
N ASN A 195 -12.40 13.11 -5.23
CA ASN A 195 -13.45 12.11 -5.04
C ASN A 195 -14.89 12.64 -5.20
N PHE A 196 -15.08 13.82 -5.80
CA PHE A 196 -16.38 14.47 -5.91
C PHE A 196 -16.76 14.81 -7.34
N LEU A 197 -17.05 13.80 -8.16
CA LEU A 197 -17.53 14.04 -9.52
C LEU A 197 -18.57 12.99 -9.98
N GLN A 198 -19.78 13.03 -9.39
CA GLN A 198 -21.03 13.04 -10.16
C GLN A 198 -22.29 13.36 -9.31
N ASN A 199 -23.27 13.96 -9.98
CA ASN A 199 -24.57 14.40 -9.46
C ASN A 199 -25.29 13.34 -8.61
N GLN A 200 -25.80 13.78 -7.45
CA GLN A 200 -26.75 13.10 -6.53
C GLN A 200 -26.70 11.56 -6.54
N ILE A 201 -25.90 11.00 -5.63
CA ILE A 201 -26.05 9.63 -5.16
C ILE A 201 -27.51 9.45 -4.71
N ARG A 202 -28.25 8.58 -5.40
CA ARG A 202 -29.66 8.29 -5.07
C ARG A 202 -29.75 6.90 -4.49
N PHE A 203 -29.98 6.84 -3.18
CA PHE A 203 -30.43 5.64 -2.52
C PHE A 203 -31.91 5.42 -2.85
N THR A 204 -32.29 4.17 -3.13
CA THR A 204 -33.70 3.78 -3.06
C THR A 204 -34.17 3.82 -1.60
N ASP A 205 -35.48 3.93 -1.36
CA ASP A 205 -36.03 3.94 0.00
C ASP A 205 -35.66 2.66 0.78
N GLU A 206 -35.60 1.52 0.08
CA GLU A 206 -35.17 0.24 0.62
C GLU A 206 -33.68 0.27 1.03
N GLN A 207 -32.80 0.76 0.16
CA GLN A 207 -31.38 0.91 0.46
C GLN A 207 -31.13 1.86 1.63
N ASN A 208 -31.86 2.98 1.70
CA ASN A 208 -31.80 3.90 2.85
C ASN A 208 -32.21 3.19 4.14
N SER A 209 -33.32 2.46 4.12
CA SER A 209 -33.81 1.72 5.29
C SER A 209 -32.82 0.66 5.76
N ARG A 210 -32.18 -0.06 4.82
CA ARG A 210 -31.13 -1.05 5.14
C ARG A 210 -29.89 -0.41 5.73
N LEU A 211 -29.43 0.71 5.15
CA LEU A 211 -28.30 1.47 5.69
C LEU A 211 -28.60 1.93 7.13
N GLU A 212 -29.75 2.58 7.36
CA GLU A 212 -30.16 3.05 8.68
C GLU A 212 -30.26 1.90 9.70
N HIS A 213 -30.82 0.76 9.28
CA HIS A 213 -30.89 -0.44 10.11
C HIS A 213 -29.50 -0.92 10.53
N ASN A 214 -28.59 -1.12 9.58
CA ASN A 214 -27.24 -1.63 9.86
C ASN A 214 -26.42 -0.64 10.70
N VAL A 215 -26.54 0.67 10.42
CA VAL A 215 -25.88 1.71 11.23
C VAL A 215 -26.44 1.70 12.66
N SER A 216 -27.74 1.48 12.86
CA SER A 216 -28.31 1.32 14.20
C SER A 216 -27.78 0.08 14.94
N GLN A 217 -27.51 -1.02 14.21
CA GLN A 217 -26.89 -2.21 14.80
C GLN A 217 -25.46 -1.94 15.27
N LEU A 218 -24.65 -1.18 14.50
CA LEU A 218 -23.31 -0.76 14.94
C LEU A 218 -23.36 0.08 16.22
N ARG A 219 -24.31 1.01 16.34
CA ARG A 219 -24.51 1.77 17.59
C ARG A 219 -24.89 0.87 18.76
N ASN A 220 -25.75 -0.13 18.53
CA ASN A 220 -26.14 -1.11 19.57
C ASN A 220 -24.99 -2.03 20.02
N ILE A 221 -24.01 -2.31 19.14
CA ILE A 221 -22.79 -3.04 19.51
C ILE A 221 -21.92 -2.20 20.47
N GLY A 222 -22.07 -0.87 20.48
CA GLY A 222 -21.39 0.04 21.39
C GLY A 222 -20.24 0.83 20.76
N PHE A 223 -20.18 0.92 19.43
CA PHE A 223 -19.23 1.81 18.75
C PHE A 223 -19.52 3.28 19.04
N LYS A 224 -18.46 4.11 19.10
CA LYS A 224 -18.58 5.57 19.30
C LYS A 224 -19.41 6.18 18.17
N ASP A 225 -20.41 7.00 18.52
CA ASP A 225 -21.31 7.64 17.55
C ASP A 225 -20.55 8.41 16.45
N ASP A 226 -19.49 9.15 16.80
CA ASP A 226 -18.65 9.88 15.82
C ASP A 226 -18.06 8.97 14.73
N LEU A 227 -17.59 7.76 15.09
CA LEU A 227 -17.02 6.82 14.12
C LEU A 227 -18.10 6.20 13.23
N VAL A 228 -19.26 5.90 13.81
CA VAL A 228 -20.40 5.36 13.06
C VAL A 228 -20.95 6.41 12.09
N ASP A 229 -21.05 7.66 12.52
CA ASP A 229 -21.49 8.79 11.71
C ASP A 229 -20.51 9.07 10.55
N LYS A 230 -19.20 8.96 10.79
CA LYS A 230 -18.16 9.05 9.74
C LYS A 230 -18.32 7.95 8.69
N LEU A 231 -18.54 6.69 9.10
CA LEU A 231 -18.78 5.58 8.18
C LEU A 231 -20.06 5.79 7.37
N GLU A 232 -21.16 6.21 8.01
CA GLU A 232 -22.42 6.49 7.33
C GLU A 232 -22.25 7.62 6.31
N LEU A 233 -21.60 8.73 6.70
CA LEU A 233 -21.33 9.85 5.82
C LEU A 233 -20.47 9.43 4.62
N TYR A 234 -19.44 8.61 4.86
CA TYR A 234 -18.57 8.06 3.83
C TYR A 234 -19.36 7.22 2.81
N ILE A 235 -20.18 6.28 3.27
CA ILE A 235 -21.05 5.47 2.40
C ILE A 235 -22.03 6.32 1.61
N ARG A 236 -22.53 7.43 2.18
CA ARG A 236 -23.53 8.31 1.53
C ARG A 236 -22.94 9.32 0.56
N LYS A 237 -21.69 9.74 0.73
CA LYS A 237 -21.12 10.91 0.02
C LYS A 237 -19.95 10.57 -0.90
N THR A 238 -19.24 9.46 -0.65
CA THR A 238 -18.06 9.08 -1.43
C THR A 238 -18.45 8.55 -2.82
N ASP A 239 -17.56 8.78 -3.79
CA ASP A 239 -17.65 8.28 -5.17
C ASP A 239 -17.61 6.74 -5.23
N ASP A 240 -18.33 6.16 -6.19
CA ASP A 240 -18.46 4.70 -6.35
C ASP A 240 -17.10 4.02 -6.58
N ASP A 241 -16.15 4.69 -7.24
CA ASP A 241 -14.85 4.12 -7.55
C ASP A 241 -14.06 3.80 -6.26
N LEU A 242 -14.21 4.61 -5.22
CA LEU A 242 -13.59 4.37 -3.91
C LEU A 242 -14.39 3.41 -3.05
N LEU A 243 -15.72 3.45 -3.12
CA LEU A 243 -16.56 2.50 -2.40
C LEU A 243 -16.47 1.07 -2.96
N GLY A 244 -15.98 0.92 -4.20
CA GLY A 244 -15.65 -0.36 -4.81
C GLY A 244 -14.36 -1.00 -4.31
N LYS A 245 -13.45 -0.20 -3.74
CA LYS A 245 -12.23 -0.67 -3.08
C LYS A 245 -11.82 0.33 -2.00
N ILE A 246 -12.33 0.12 -0.80
CA ILE A 246 -12.03 0.94 0.37
C ILE A 246 -10.73 0.43 0.99
N ARG A 247 -9.68 1.25 0.88
CA ARG A 247 -8.44 1.09 1.65
C ARG A 247 -8.65 1.68 3.04
N LEU A 248 -8.51 0.85 4.07
CA LEU A 248 -8.87 1.22 5.44
C LEU A 248 -7.88 2.19 6.09
N LEU A 249 -6.57 1.97 5.95
CA LEU A 249 -5.55 2.75 6.67
C LEU A 249 -5.53 4.25 6.30
N PRO A 250 -5.73 4.67 5.03
CA PRO A 250 -5.91 6.09 4.71
C PRO A 250 -7.07 6.74 5.48
N LEU A 251 -8.18 6.01 5.70
CA LEU A 251 -9.31 6.51 6.46
C LEU A 251 -9.00 6.68 7.95
N VAL A 252 -8.11 5.87 8.52
CA VAL A 252 -7.67 6.03 9.92
C VAL A 252 -7.06 7.41 10.13
N SER A 253 -6.20 7.85 9.20
CA SER A 253 -5.61 9.19 9.23
C SER A 253 -6.62 10.29 8.91
N GLU A 254 -7.47 10.10 7.90
CA GLU A 254 -8.50 11.08 7.52
C GLU A 254 -9.52 11.32 8.64
N TRP A 255 -9.89 10.28 9.37
CA TRP A 255 -10.88 10.33 10.45
C TRP A 255 -10.28 10.69 11.80
N GLU A 256 -8.95 10.86 11.88
CA GLU A 256 -8.20 11.10 13.13
C GLU A 256 -8.57 10.09 14.23
N ALA A 257 -8.66 8.80 13.85
CA ALA A 257 -9.13 7.71 14.70
C ALA A 257 -8.03 6.70 15.01
N GLU A 258 -8.23 5.89 16.06
CA GLU A 258 -7.31 4.80 16.39
C GLU A 258 -7.45 3.65 15.39
N LYS A 259 -6.32 3.13 14.87
CA LYS A 259 -6.28 2.02 13.89
C LYS A 259 -7.14 0.85 14.34
N HIS A 260 -7.03 0.47 15.62
CA HIS A 260 -7.77 -0.65 16.20
C HIS A 260 -9.29 -0.43 16.19
N ASP A 261 -9.76 0.77 16.53
CA ASP A 261 -11.20 1.11 16.55
C ASP A 261 -11.80 1.02 15.13
N VAL A 262 -11.08 1.53 14.13
CA VAL A 262 -11.54 1.52 12.73
C VAL A 262 -11.55 0.10 12.15
N ILE A 263 -10.51 -0.72 12.40
CA ILE A 263 -10.50 -2.12 11.95
C ILE A 263 -11.67 -2.88 12.58
N ASN A 264 -11.90 -2.75 13.89
CA ASN A 264 -13.05 -3.37 14.57
C ASN A 264 -14.38 -2.94 13.94
N LEU A 265 -14.58 -1.64 13.73
CA LEU A 265 -15.80 -1.11 13.11
C LEU A 265 -16.05 -1.74 11.74
N PHE A 266 -15.02 -1.81 10.90
CA PHE A 266 -15.13 -2.37 9.54
C PHE A 266 -15.38 -3.88 9.54
N LEU A 267 -14.73 -4.64 10.43
CA LEU A 267 -15.00 -6.08 10.56
C LEU A 267 -16.44 -6.37 11.01
N HIS A 268 -16.95 -5.60 11.97
CA HIS A 268 -18.35 -5.70 12.39
C HIS A 268 -19.32 -5.22 11.30
N ALA A 269 -18.96 -4.19 10.54
CA ALA A 269 -19.74 -3.75 9.38
C ALA A 269 -19.82 -4.85 8.30
N VAL A 270 -18.77 -5.65 8.12
CA VAL A 270 -18.82 -6.83 7.24
C VAL A 270 -19.75 -7.91 7.82
N ASP A 271 -19.62 -8.24 9.10
CA ASP A 271 -20.44 -9.26 9.77
C ASP A 271 -21.95 -8.98 9.68
N ILE A 272 -22.37 -7.72 9.75
CA ILE A 272 -23.79 -7.31 9.60
C ILE A 272 -24.21 -7.05 8.14
N GLY A 273 -23.34 -7.28 7.16
CA GLY A 273 -23.63 -7.10 5.73
C GLY A 273 -23.74 -5.64 5.28
N LEU A 274 -23.12 -4.70 6.00
CA LEU A 274 -22.96 -3.32 5.55
C LEU A 274 -21.83 -3.20 4.51
N LEU A 275 -20.76 -3.94 4.72
CA LEU A 275 -19.57 -4.00 3.85
C LEU A 275 -19.28 -5.45 3.46
N ASP A 276 -18.45 -5.64 2.44
CA ASP A 276 -17.85 -6.91 2.07
C ASP A 276 -16.34 -6.86 2.33
N LEU A 277 -15.76 -7.94 2.87
CA LEU A 277 -14.31 -8.12 3.01
C LEU A 277 -13.76 -8.74 1.71
N ARG A 278 -12.63 -8.23 1.22
CA ARG A 278 -11.98 -8.72 0.01
C ARG A 278 -10.48 -8.90 0.18
N TRP A 279 -9.97 -9.91 -0.50
CA TRP A 279 -8.56 -10.22 -0.62
C TRP A 279 -8.11 -9.94 -2.05
N ASP A 280 -7.33 -8.88 -2.24
CA ASP A 280 -6.85 -8.46 -3.55
C ASP A 280 -5.41 -8.94 -3.78
N ALA A 281 -5.18 -9.70 -4.84
CA ALA A 281 -3.84 -10.02 -5.33
C ALA A 281 -3.26 -8.81 -6.05
N ILE A 282 -2.10 -8.34 -5.57
CA ILE A 282 -1.46 -7.12 -6.04
C ILE A 282 -0.21 -7.45 -6.84
N CYS A 283 -0.06 -6.83 -8.00
CA CYS A 283 1.16 -6.93 -8.79
C CYS A 283 2.33 -6.21 -8.05
N PRO A 284 3.50 -6.83 -7.85
CA PRO A 284 4.62 -6.23 -7.12
C PRO A 284 5.27 -5.04 -7.85
N HIS A 285 5.00 -4.86 -9.14
CA HIS A 285 5.53 -3.77 -9.98
C HIS A 285 4.57 -2.59 -10.06
N CYS A 286 3.33 -2.80 -10.51
CA CYS A 286 2.38 -1.70 -10.67
C CYS A 286 1.49 -1.45 -9.45
N GLN A 287 1.53 -2.32 -8.44
CA GLN A 287 0.71 -2.26 -7.23
C GLN A 287 -0.82 -2.23 -7.46
N ASN A 288 -1.26 -2.60 -8.65
CA ASN A 288 -2.68 -2.73 -8.96
C ASN A 288 -3.19 -4.13 -8.66
N THR A 289 -4.47 -4.22 -8.31
CA THR A 289 -5.22 -5.47 -8.21
C THR A 289 -5.18 -6.21 -9.54
N ARG A 290 -4.85 -7.50 -9.50
CA ARG A 290 -4.88 -8.44 -10.63
C ARG A 290 -6.03 -9.43 -10.48
N GLN A 291 -6.26 -9.90 -9.26
CA GLN A 291 -7.35 -10.80 -8.91
C GLN A 291 -7.93 -10.37 -7.56
N SER A 292 -9.21 -10.64 -7.35
CA SER A 292 -9.92 -10.34 -6.11
C SER A 292 -10.70 -11.56 -5.68
N PHE A 293 -10.62 -11.87 -4.40
CA PHE A 293 -11.25 -13.05 -3.80
C PHE A 293 -12.14 -12.62 -2.63
N ASN A 294 -13.25 -13.31 -2.46
CA ASN A 294 -14.11 -13.11 -1.28
C ASN A 294 -13.65 -13.96 -0.09
N SER A 295 -12.87 -15.02 -0.36
CA SER A 295 -12.24 -15.86 0.65
C SER A 295 -10.82 -16.21 0.22
N LEU A 296 -9.92 -16.35 1.20
CA LEU A 296 -8.56 -16.82 0.98
C LEU A 296 -8.49 -18.25 0.44
N SER A 297 -9.58 -19.02 0.54
CA SER A 297 -9.67 -20.39 0.02
C SER A 297 -9.70 -20.43 -1.51
N GLU A 298 -10.05 -19.32 -2.15
CA GLU A 298 -10.06 -19.14 -3.61
C GLU A 298 -8.67 -18.77 -4.17
N LEU A 299 -7.71 -18.50 -3.28
CA LEU A 299 -6.39 -18.01 -3.65
C LEU A 299 -5.66 -19.02 -4.56
N GLN A 300 -5.01 -18.48 -5.60
CA GLN A 300 -4.13 -19.24 -6.48
C GLN A 300 -2.66 -19.09 -6.05
N GLN A 301 -1.80 -20.04 -6.43
CA GLN A 301 -0.38 -19.98 -6.06
C GLN A 301 0.34 -18.83 -6.75
N SER A 302 -0.06 -18.48 -7.98
CA SER A 302 0.59 -17.44 -8.78
C SER A 302 -0.44 -16.63 -9.56
N SER A 303 -0.07 -15.41 -9.89
CA SER A 303 -0.80 -14.54 -10.81
C SER A 303 0.17 -13.99 -11.87
N SER A 304 -0.39 -13.52 -12.97
CA SER A 304 0.34 -12.75 -13.97
C SER A 304 -0.13 -11.29 -13.98
N CYS A 305 0.70 -10.41 -14.52
CA CYS A 305 0.34 -9.03 -14.81
C CYS A 305 0.74 -8.72 -16.25
N GLU A 306 -0.23 -8.76 -17.17
CA GLU A 306 0.02 -8.50 -18.59
C GLU A 306 0.68 -7.13 -18.84
N PRO A 307 0.22 -6.00 -18.24
CA PRO A 307 0.87 -4.69 -18.48
C PRO A 307 2.30 -4.61 -17.98
N CYS A 308 2.64 -5.36 -16.93
CA CYS A 308 4.01 -5.41 -16.40
C CYS A 308 4.85 -6.52 -17.03
N MET A 309 4.22 -7.43 -17.79
CA MET A 309 4.82 -8.61 -18.42
C MET A 309 5.55 -9.52 -17.43
N ILE A 310 4.95 -9.77 -16.26
CA ILE A 310 5.53 -10.63 -15.24
C ILE A 310 4.54 -11.67 -14.72
N ASP A 311 5.09 -12.79 -14.27
CA ASP A 311 4.44 -13.78 -13.41
C ASP A 311 5.02 -13.66 -12.01
N PHE A 312 4.18 -13.81 -10.98
CA PHE A 312 4.60 -13.66 -9.59
C PHE A 312 3.79 -14.56 -8.65
N ASN A 313 4.40 -14.90 -7.52
CA ASN A 313 3.81 -15.75 -6.48
C ASN A 313 2.90 -14.92 -5.54
N LEU A 314 1.75 -15.48 -5.17
CA LEU A 314 0.80 -14.85 -4.24
C LEU A 314 1.00 -15.25 -2.77
N THR A 315 1.97 -16.11 -2.47
CA THR A 315 2.29 -16.54 -1.09
C THR A 315 3.15 -15.54 -0.32
N GLY A 316 3.75 -14.55 -0.99
CA GLY A 316 4.62 -13.57 -0.33
C GLY A 316 3.85 -12.61 0.58
N SER A 317 4.53 -12.09 1.61
CA SER A 317 3.91 -11.22 2.63
C SER A 317 3.25 -9.94 2.10
N ASN A 318 3.74 -9.43 0.96
CA ASN A 318 3.24 -8.22 0.31
C ASN A 318 2.38 -8.48 -0.93
N ALA A 319 2.09 -9.75 -1.26
CA ALA A 319 1.38 -10.10 -2.48
C ALA A 319 -0.13 -9.85 -2.39
N LEU A 320 -0.67 -9.78 -1.18
CA LEU A 320 -2.09 -9.57 -0.92
C LEU A 320 -2.34 -8.23 -0.22
N GLU A 321 -3.46 -7.62 -0.57
CA GLU A 321 -4.05 -6.47 0.10
C GLU A 321 -5.43 -6.86 0.64
N VAL A 322 -5.73 -6.42 1.85
CA VAL A 322 -7.07 -6.48 2.41
C VAL A 322 -7.78 -5.18 2.07
N ALA A 323 -8.92 -5.32 1.38
CA ALA A 323 -9.78 -4.19 1.04
C ALA A 323 -11.21 -4.47 1.48
N PHE A 324 -11.99 -3.40 1.60
CA PHE A 324 -13.42 -3.48 1.87
C PHE A 324 -14.20 -2.92 0.70
N GLN A 325 -15.46 -3.30 0.57
CA GLN A 325 -16.35 -2.78 -0.44
C GLN A 325 -17.73 -2.52 0.18
N VAL A 326 -18.46 -1.51 -0.28
CA VAL A 326 -19.86 -1.35 0.15
C VAL A 326 -20.68 -2.49 -0.44
N ASN A 327 -21.43 -3.18 0.42
CA ASN A 327 -22.29 -4.26 -0.04
C ASN A 327 -23.33 -3.73 -1.03
N ALA A 328 -23.51 -4.42 -2.16
CA ALA A 328 -24.40 -3.98 -3.25
C ALA A 328 -25.87 -3.84 -2.82
N ALA A 329 -26.27 -4.55 -1.75
CA ALA A 329 -27.59 -4.46 -1.14
C ALA A 329 -27.82 -3.14 -0.39
N ILE A 330 -26.75 -2.45 0.00
CA ILE A 330 -26.74 -1.14 0.68
C ILE A 330 -26.64 -0.02 -0.34
N ARG A 331 -25.71 -0.13 -1.29
CA ARG A 331 -25.53 0.84 -2.38
C ARG A 331 -25.01 0.11 -3.60
N SER A 332 -25.73 0.23 -4.71
CA SER A 332 -25.24 -0.24 -6.00
C SER A 332 -24.16 0.71 -6.49
N ILE A 333 -22.95 0.18 -6.70
CA ILE A 333 -21.78 0.95 -7.15
C ILE A 333 -21.48 0.64 -8.61
N ASP A 334 -21.25 1.69 -9.42
CA ASP A 334 -20.73 1.57 -10.79
C ASP A 334 -19.21 1.69 -10.77
N ILE A 335 -18.50 0.61 -10.39
CA ILE A 335 -17.04 0.60 -10.35
C ILE A 335 -16.50 0.81 -11.76
N ARG A 336 -15.72 1.88 -11.95
CA ARG A 336 -15.06 2.17 -13.22
C ARG A 336 -13.62 1.71 -13.12
N PRO A 337 -13.18 0.67 -13.85
CA PRO A 337 -11.76 0.38 -13.92
C PRO A 337 -11.08 1.60 -14.56
N PHE A 338 -10.34 2.37 -13.77
CA PHE A 338 -9.51 3.44 -14.32
C PHE A 338 -8.34 2.85 -15.11
N CYS A 339 -7.73 3.69 -15.95
CA CYS A 339 -6.46 3.35 -16.59
C CYS A 339 -5.44 3.00 -15.50
N SER A 340 -5.15 1.70 -15.35
CA SER A 340 -4.19 1.13 -14.40
C SER A 340 -2.77 1.66 -14.64
N SER A 341 -2.52 2.32 -15.78
CA SER A 341 -1.21 2.78 -16.26
C SER A 341 -0.95 4.28 -16.13
N ALA A 342 -1.89 5.08 -15.63
CA ALA A 342 -1.64 6.51 -15.44
C ALA A 342 -0.72 6.75 -14.23
N PRO A 343 0.13 7.81 -14.26
CA PRO A 343 1.07 8.11 -13.17
C PRO A 343 0.39 8.29 -11.81
N THR A 344 -0.81 8.87 -11.77
CA THR A 344 -1.53 9.12 -10.51
C THR A 344 -2.04 7.87 -9.82
N HIS A 345 -2.16 6.75 -10.53
CA HIS A 345 -2.48 5.44 -9.96
C HIS A 345 -1.22 4.64 -9.63
N ARG A 346 -0.03 5.17 -9.94
CA ARG A 346 1.29 4.55 -9.73
C ARG A 346 2.27 5.55 -9.14
N ALA A 347 1.86 6.27 -8.08
CA ALA A 347 2.64 7.33 -7.47
C ALA A 347 4.03 6.88 -6.95
N HIS A 348 4.21 5.57 -6.72
CA HIS A 348 5.50 4.99 -6.38
C HIS A 348 6.47 4.94 -7.57
N ILE A 349 5.97 4.91 -8.82
CA ILE A 349 6.82 4.90 -10.02
C ILE A 349 7.17 6.34 -10.40
N LYS A 350 8.45 6.67 -10.24
CA LYS A 350 8.99 8.02 -10.45
C LYS A 350 9.46 8.27 -11.88
N LEU A 351 9.88 7.22 -12.57
CA LEU A 351 10.31 7.27 -13.97
C LEU A 351 9.78 6.05 -14.70
N HIS A 352 9.20 6.27 -15.87
CA HIS A 352 8.82 5.24 -16.82
C HIS A 352 9.13 5.71 -18.24
N GLN A 353 10.26 5.26 -18.77
CA GLN A 353 10.80 5.71 -20.06
C GLN A 353 11.12 4.52 -20.96
N GLU A 354 10.62 4.55 -22.19
CA GLU A 354 11.05 3.64 -23.24
C GLU A 354 12.24 4.24 -23.99
N ILE A 355 13.25 3.40 -24.24
CA ILE A 355 14.49 3.73 -24.93
C ILE A 355 14.64 2.79 -26.12
N ASP A 356 14.83 3.34 -27.31
CA ASP A 356 15.00 2.57 -28.54
C ASP A 356 16.25 1.69 -28.51
N ALA A 357 16.26 0.65 -29.34
CA ALA A 357 17.38 -0.28 -29.45
C ALA A 357 18.71 0.42 -29.78
N ASN A 358 19.77 0.13 -29.02
CA ASN A 358 21.11 0.71 -29.19
C ASN A 358 21.15 2.25 -29.10
N THR A 359 20.29 2.83 -28.26
CA THR A 359 20.25 4.27 -28.01
C THR A 359 20.36 4.57 -26.52
N ASP A 360 20.62 5.83 -26.20
CA ASP A 360 20.64 6.34 -24.84
C ASP A 360 19.85 7.63 -24.67
N LYS A 361 19.41 7.89 -23.44
CA LYS A 361 18.71 9.13 -23.08
C LYS A 361 19.08 9.56 -21.68
N SER A 362 19.44 10.82 -21.54
CA SER A 362 19.65 11.44 -20.23
C SER A 362 18.39 12.13 -19.75
N VAL A 363 18.06 11.92 -18.48
CA VAL A 363 16.92 12.53 -17.81
C VAL A 363 17.33 13.02 -16.43
N SER A 364 16.73 14.12 -15.97
CA SER A 364 16.85 14.58 -14.59
C SER A 364 15.49 14.53 -13.92
N THR A 365 15.47 14.21 -12.63
CA THR A 365 14.26 14.21 -11.81
C THR A 365 14.66 14.46 -10.36
N ARG A 366 13.73 14.99 -9.56
CA ARG A 366 13.92 15.18 -8.13
C ARG A 366 13.38 13.94 -7.41
N LEU A 367 14.19 13.35 -6.55
CA LEU A 367 13.84 12.15 -5.79
C LEU A 367 13.89 12.45 -4.31
N GLU A 368 12.89 12.00 -3.56
CA GLU A 368 12.93 12.08 -2.12
C GLU A 368 14.00 11.12 -1.56
N SER A 369 14.59 11.48 -0.43
CA SER A 369 15.50 10.61 0.32
C SER A 369 14.85 9.28 0.63
N GLY A 370 15.53 8.19 0.29
CA GLY A 370 14.98 6.85 0.44
C GLY A 370 15.59 5.87 -0.54
N ARG A 371 15.07 4.64 -0.50
CA ARG A 371 15.49 3.55 -1.37
C ARG A 371 14.53 3.40 -2.54
N TYR A 372 15.09 3.18 -3.71
CA TYR A 372 14.37 2.95 -4.96
C TYR A 372 14.82 1.64 -5.60
N ARG A 373 13.94 1.08 -6.44
CA ARG A 373 14.24 -0.05 -7.31
C ARG A 373 14.35 0.46 -8.74
N MET A 374 15.43 0.04 -9.40
CA MET A 374 15.70 0.30 -10.81
C MET A 374 15.48 -1.01 -11.56
N ARG A 375 14.46 -1.07 -12.41
CA ARG A 375 14.15 -2.29 -13.17
C ARG A 375 13.83 -2.04 -14.64
N ILE A 376 13.97 -3.10 -15.42
CA ILE A 376 13.47 -3.16 -16.79
C ILE A 376 12.08 -3.79 -16.77
N LYS A 377 11.14 -3.23 -17.52
CA LYS A 377 9.77 -3.76 -17.62
C LYS A 377 9.80 -5.20 -18.14
N GLY A 378 9.10 -6.10 -17.44
CA GLY A 378 9.10 -7.53 -17.72
C GLY A 378 10.13 -8.33 -16.93
N GLU A 379 11.03 -7.68 -16.18
CA GLU A 379 12.01 -8.38 -15.33
C GLU A 379 11.67 -8.25 -13.85
N MET A 380 11.75 -9.37 -13.12
CA MET A 380 11.61 -9.40 -11.65
C MET A 380 12.89 -8.96 -10.91
N ASN A 381 14.02 -8.96 -11.61
CA ASN A 381 15.30 -8.49 -11.06
C ASN A 381 15.35 -6.96 -11.11
N PHE A 382 16.03 -6.37 -10.13
CA PHE A 382 16.21 -4.93 -10.03
C PHE A 382 17.54 -4.60 -9.36
N ASP A 383 18.09 -3.45 -9.72
CA ASP A 383 19.16 -2.79 -8.98
C ASP A 383 18.54 -1.89 -7.90
N LEU A 384 19.29 -1.60 -6.84
CA LEU A 384 18.86 -0.68 -5.78
C LEU A 384 19.52 0.68 -5.95
N LEU A 385 18.78 1.74 -5.68
CA LEU A 385 19.27 3.12 -5.67
C LEU A 385 18.91 3.77 -4.33
N ASP A 386 19.92 4.12 -3.56
CA ASP A 386 19.77 4.88 -2.31
C ASP A 386 19.98 6.37 -2.58
N ILE A 387 18.99 7.19 -2.24
CA ILE A 387 19.03 8.64 -2.37
C ILE A 387 19.34 9.27 -1.01
N GLU A 388 20.41 10.04 -0.95
CA GLU A 388 20.76 10.86 0.20
C GLU A 388 20.31 12.31 0.03
N LEU A 389 20.00 12.99 1.14
CA LEU A 389 19.69 14.42 1.16
C LEU A 389 20.94 15.27 0.88
N GLU A 390 21.41 15.23 -0.36
CA GLU A 390 22.44 16.09 -0.90
C GLU A 390 21.94 16.70 -2.22
N ASP A 391 21.92 18.03 -2.29
CA ASP A 391 21.60 18.82 -3.51
C ASP A 391 22.80 18.79 -4.48
N LYS A 392 23.14 17.57 -4.92
CA LYS A 392 24.22 17.29 -5.87
C LYS A 392 23.63 16.54 -7.05
N GLN A 393 23.86 17.10 -8.23
CA GLN A 393 23.63 16.40 -9.48
C GLN A 393 24.78 15.41 -9.70
N ASN A 394 24.62 14.18 -9.23
CA ASN A 394 25.50 13.08 -9.57
C ASN A 394 25.01 12.42 -10.87
N GLU A 395 25.94 12.01 -11.72
CA GLU A 395 25.61 11.22 -12.91
C GLU A 395 25.44 9.75 -12.51
N LEU A 396 24.33 9.15 -12.92
CA LEU A 396 24.03 7.73 -12.78
C LEU A 396 23.88 7.14 -14.18
N ILE A 397 24.75 6.19 -14.53
CA ILE A 397 24.59 5.40 -15.76
C ILE A 397 23.84 4.14 -15.39
N TRP A 398 22.71 3.90 -16.06
CA TRP A 398 21.89 2.72 -15.88
C TRP A 398 21.69 2.02 -17.22
N SER A 399 22.35 0.86 -17.38
CA SER A 399 22.23 0.01 -18.56
C SER A 399 21.00 -0.90 -18.48
N SER A 400 20.54 -1.37 -19.64
CA SER A 400 19.42 -2.33 -19.76
C SER A 400 19.67 -3.70 -19.10
N SER A 401 20.87 -3.94 -18.57
CA SER A 401 21.31 -5.18 -17.93
C SER A 401 21.35 -4.97 -16.42
N ASN A 402 20.30 -5.40 -15.71
CA ASN A 402 20.27 -5.34 -14.24
C ASN A 402 21.34 -6.30 -13.68
N THR A 403 22.16 -5.84 -12.73
CA THR A 403 23.28 -6.62 -12.18
C THR A 403 23.13 -6.98 -10.69
N GLY A 404 22.05 -6.52 -10.05
CA GLY A 404 21.83 -6.57 -8.61
C GLY A 404 22.70 -5.55 -7.85
N THR A 405 23.14 -4.48 -8.51
CA THR A 405 24.03 -3.48 -7.93
C THR A 405 23.28 -2.49 -7.05
N ASN A 406 23.95 -2.02 -5.99
CA ASN A 406 23.48 -0.94 -5.15
C ASN A 406 24.19 0.35 -5.56
N HIS A 407 23.41 1.38 -5.89
CA HIS A 407 23.87 2.70 -6.29
C HIS A 407 23.51 3.72 -5.20
N GLN A 408 24.27 4.81 -5.11
CA GLN A 408 24.03 5.88 -4.15
C GLN A 408 24.28 7.24 -4.81
N VAL A 409 23.27 8.12 -4.81
CA VAL A 409 23.33 9.44 -5.46
C VAL A 409 22.57 10.51 -4.65
N GLY A 410 22.74 11.78 -5.04
CA GLY A 410 21.98 12.91 -4.46
C GLY A 410 20.53 12.95 -4.93
N ASP A 411 19.76 13.92 -4.43
CA ASP A 411 18.31 14.03 -4.62
C ASP A 411 17.87 14.58 -5.99
N CYS A 412 18.81 14.95 -6.86
CA CYS A 412 18.57 15.43 -8.22
C CYS A 412 19.56 14.80 -9.22
N PRO A 413 19.57 13.47 -9.42
CA PRO A 413 20.56 12.83 -10.26
C PRO A 413 20.31 13.11 -11.75
N LEU A 414 21.39 13.17 -12.53
CA LEU A 414 21.34 13.03 -13.98
C LEU A 414 21.42 11.55 -14.31
N ILE A 415 20.31 10.95 -14.73
CA ILE A 415 20.23 9.52 -15.03
C ILE A 415 20.39 9.33 -16.54
N ARG A 416 21.45 8.64 -16.96
CA ARG A 416 21.67 8.20 -18.34
C ARG A 416 21.18 6.77 -18.50
N LEU A 417 20.09 6.61 -19.23
CA LEU A 417 19.47 5.32 -19.55
C LEU A 417 20.09 4.79 -20.84
N GLU A 418 20.79 3.65 -20.78
CA GLU A 418 21.51 3.05 -21.91
C GLU A 418 20.87 1.72 -22.32
N ASN A 419 20.21 1.68 -23.48
CA ASN A 419 19.66 0.45 -24.03
C ASN A 419 20.66 -0.19 -25.01
N GLU A 420 21.40 -1.18 -24.55
CA GLU A 420 22.38 -1.92 -25.34
C GLU A 420 21.76 -3.11 -26.10
N THR A 421 20.44 -3.30 -25.99
CA THR A 421 19.74 -4.41 -26.63
C THR A 421 19.27 -4.05 -28.04
N ASN A 422 18.94 -5.09 -28.83
CA ASN A 422 18.43 -4.95 -30.19
C ASN A 422 16.92 -4.67 -30.29
N LYS A 423 16.27 -4.38 -29.16
CA LYS A 423 14.84 -4.05 -29.08
C LYS A 423 14.66 -2.86 -28.14
N ALA A 424 13.54 -2.14 -28.26
CA ALA A 424 13.21 -1.11 -27.29
C ALA A 424 13.05 -1.71 -25.88
N GLN A 425 13.46 -0.95 -24.86
CA GLN A 425 13.38 -1.36 -23.45
C GLN A 425 12.73 -0.25 -22.64
N THR A 426 11.89 -0.63 -21.67
CA THR A 426 11.28 0.33 -20.75
C THR A 426 11.97 0.30 -19.40
N PHE A 427 12.62 1.40 -19.04
CA PHE A 427 13.25 1.63 -17.75
C PHE A 427 12.22 2.16 -16.75
N VAL A 428 12.20 1.58 -15.55
CA VAL A 428 11.25 1.94 -14.49
C VAL A 428 11.97 2.16 -13.16
N LEU A 429 11.95 3.40 -12.67
CA LEU A 429 12.41 3.76 -11.33
C LEU A 429 11.21 3.86 -10.40
N GLU A 430 11.22 3.14 -9.30
CA GLU A 430 10.12 3.13 -8.34
C GLU A 430 10.59 3.20 -6.90
N SER A 431 9.86 3.92 -6.05
CA SER A 431 10.16 3.99 -4.63
C SER A 431 9.94 2.62 -3.98
N SER A 432 10.88 2.22 -3.14
CA SER A 432 10.81 0.99 -2.36
C SER A 432 10.14 1.20 -1.00
N SER A 433 9.56 2.38 -0.75
CA SER A 433 8.80 2.66 0.46
C SER A 433 7.69 1.62 0.61
N ASP A 434 7.76 0.79 1.66
CA ASP A 434 6.65 -0.10 2.01
C ASP A 434 5.38 0.73 2.08
N ASP A 435 4.34 0.30 1.37
CA ASP A 435 3.05 0.97 1.41
C ASP A 435 2.42 0.76 2.80
N GLN A 436 2.79 1.63 3.74
CA GLN A 436 2.27 1.67 5.10
C GLN A 436 0.77 2.00 5.14
N SER A 437 0.17 2.35 3.99
CA SER A 437 -1.25 2.62 3.86
C SER A 437 -2.07 1.40 3.41
N THR A 438 -1.44 0.25 3.19
CA THR A 438 -2.14 -0.98 2.84
C THR A 438 -2.30 -1.91 4.05
N LEU A 439 -3.54 -2.36 4.28
CA LEU A 439 -3.85 -3.41 5.23
C LEU A 439 -3.48 -4.77 4.62
N ARG A 440 -2.70 -5.59 5.34
CA ARG A 440 -2.23 -6.91 4.87
C ARG A 440 -2.95 -8.04 5.59
N PRO A 441 -2.92 -9.29 5.07
CA PRO A 441 -3.54 -10.41 5.77
C PRO A 441 -3.07 -10.60 7.20
N ILE A 442 -1.78 -10.37 7.47
CA ILE A 442 -1.23 -10.47 8.81
C ILE A 442 -1.82 -9.45 9.79
N ASP A 443 -2.23 -8.26 9.32
CA ASP A 443 -2.93 -7.29 10.17
C ASP A 443 -4.27 -7.83 10.68
N LEU A 444 -4.95 -8.69 9.91
CA LEU A 444 -6.19 -9.34 10.31
C LEU A 444 -5.97 -10.66 11.06
N PHE A 445 -4.98 -11.47 10.67
CA PHE A 445 -4.71 -12.75 11.34
C PHE A 445 -4.26 -12.58 12.79
N ASN A 446 -3.61 -11.45 13.11
CA ASN A 446 -3.27 -11.03 14.46
C ASN A 446 -4.34 -10.14 15.12
N PHE A 447 -5.58 -10.13 14.58
CA PHE A 447 -6.67 -9.33 15.12
C PHE A 447 -7.74 -10.22 15.78
N PRO A 448 -7.99 -10.11 17.10
CA PRO A 448 -8.92 -11.01 17.80
C PRO A 448 -10.34 -11.00 17.25
N THR A 449 -10.85 -9.80 16.91
CA THR A 449 -12.20 -9.67 16.31
C THR A 449 -12.31 -10.37 14.98
N PHE A 450 -11.27 -10.36 14.14
CA PHE A 450 -11.29 -11.09 12.87
C PHE A 450 -11.41 -12.60 13.11
N ARG A 451 -10.59 -13.16 14.01
CA ARG A 451 -10.66 -14.59 14.34
C ARG A 451 -12.00 -15.03 14.92
N ARG A 452 -12.68 -14.12 15.66
CA ARG A 452 -13.98 -14.38 16.27
C ARG A 452 -15.14 -14.30 15.28
N LEU A 453 -15.14 -13.29 14.41
CA LEU A 453 -16.24 -13.06 13.45
C LEU A 453 -16.09 -13.90 12.18
N PHE A 454 -14.87 -14.23 11.76
CA PHE A 454 -14.58 -14.97 10.53
C PHE A 454 -13.85 -16.30 10.80
N PRO A 455 -14.35 -17.18 11.70
CA PRO A 455 -13.65 -18.42 12.05
C PRO A 455 -13.61 -19.45 10.90
N ALA A 456 -14.47 -19.27 9.90
CA ALA A 456 -14.54 -20.11 8.71
C ALA A 456 -13.58 -19.67 7.60
N GLU A 457 -12.93 -18.49 7.73
CA GLU A 457 -11.93 -18.07 6.75
C GLU A 457 -10.74 -19.04 6.79
N ALA A 458 -10.34 -19.49 5.61
CA ALA A 458 -9.31 -20.50 5.44
C ALA A 458 -8.46 -20.14 4.22
N ILE A 459 -7.18 -20.47 4.28
CA ILE A 459 -6.24 -20.32 3.18
C ILE A 459 -6.46 -21.44 2.16
N ALA A 460 -6.19 -21.20 0.89
CA ALA A 460 -6.25 -22.25 -0.13
C ALA A 460 -5.38 -23.46 0.23
N GLU A 461 -5.88 -24.67 -0.06
CA GLU A 461 -5.21 -25.92 0.31
C GLU A 461 -3.84 -26.04 -0.36
N GLY A 462 -2.79 -26.33 0.44
CA GLY A 462 -1.42 -26.47 -0.07
C GLY A 462 -0.69 -25.16 -0.36
N ILE A 463 -1.28 -24.00 -0.04
CA ILE A 463 -0.71 -22.67 -0.33
C ILE A 463 -0.43 -21.94 1.00
N PRO A 464 0.73 -22.12 1.65
CA PRO A 464 1.07 -21.35 2.84
C PRO A 464 1.25 -19.87 2.48
N LEU A 465 0.86 -18.97 3.37
CA LEU A 465 1.08 -17.53 3.21
C LEU A 465 2.22 -17.07 4.10
N GLU A 466 3.25 -16.45 3.54
CA GLU A 466 4.28 -15.77 4.33
C GLU A 466 3.66 -14.59 5.07
N ILE A 467 3.90 -14.50 6.37
CA ILE A 467 3.38 -13.42 7.22
C ILE A 467 4.50 -12.59 7.85
N GLY A 468 5.70 -12.68 7.29
CA GLY A 468 6.87 -11.96 7.77
C GLY A 468 7.30 -12.37 9.18
N THR A 469 8.05 -11.49 9.85
CA THR A 469 8.52 -11.70 11.22
C THR A 469 7.36 -11.60 12.21
N GLN A 470 7.19 -12.64 13.01
CA GLN A 470 6.23 -12.69 14.12
C GLN A 470 6.96 -12.87 15.45
N HIS A 471 6.37 -12.36 16.53
CA HIS A 471 6.86 -12.55 17.89
C HIS A 471 5.97 -13.57 18.58
N ILE A 472 6.46 -14.80 18.66
CA ILE A 472 5.69 -15.95 19.15
C ILE A 472 5.94 -16.10 20.64
N LEU A 473 4.87 -15.99 21.41
CA LEU A 473 4.84 -16.23 22.84
C LEU A 473 4.21 -17.61 23.09
N PHE A 474 4.89 -18.43 23.87
CA PHE A 474 4.35 -19.66 24.40
C PHE A 474 4.22 -19.59 25.91
N THR A 475 3.11 -20.09 26.44
CA THR A 475 2.97 -20.37 27.87
C THR A 475 2.66 -21.83 28.12
N ASP A 476 3.03 -22.31 29.30
CA ASP A 476 2.68 -23.66 29.75
C ASP A 476 2.50 -23.68 31.28
N ILE A 477 1.60 -24.54 31.77
CA ILE A 477 1.34 -24.69 33.20
C ILE A 477 2.40 -25.62 33.79
N VAL A 478 3.17 -25.08 34.73
CA VAL A 478 4.19 -25.84 35.45
C VAL A 478 3.49 -26.83 36.40
N GLY A 479 3.78 -28.12 36.23
CA GLY A 479 3.25 -29.18 37.10
C GLY A 479 1.78 -29.55 36.85
N SER A 480 1.24 -29.29 35.66
CA SER A 480 -0.18 -29.52 35.35
C SER A 480 -0.67 -30.94 35.59
N THR A 481 0.14 -31.96 35.27
CA THR A 481 -0.22 -33.37 35.55
C THR A 481 -0.40 -33.63 37.04
N ALA A 482 0.48 -33.07 37.89
CA ALA A 482 0.38 -33.21 39.34
C ALA A 482 -0.86 -32.47 39.86
N PHE A 483 -1.11 -31.27 39.33
CA PHE A 483 -2.31 -30.49 39.65
C PHE A 483 -3.60 -31.24 39.30
N TYR A 484 -3.70 -31.85 38.12
CA TYR A 484 -4.88 -32.62 37.69
C TYR A 484 -5.16 -33.79 38.63
N ASN A 485 -4.12 -34.50 39.07
CA ASN A 485 -4.26 -35.61 40.02
C ASN A 485 -4.71 -35.14 41.42
N GLU A 486 -4.29 -33.94 41.85
CA GLU A 486 -4.63 -33.40 43.18
C GLU A 486 -6.09 -32.92 43.25
N VAL A 487 -6.54 -32.15 42.26
CA VAL A 487 -7.86 -31.49 42.30
C VAL A 487 -8.97 -32.27 41.58
N GLY A 488 -8.60 -33.25 40.76
CA GLY A 488 -9.51 -34.05 39.93
C GLY A 488 -9.96 -33.35 38.64
N ASP A 489 -10.27 -34.13 37.62
CA ASP A 489 -10.50 -33.68 36.23
C ASP A 489 -11.51 -32.53 36.09
N THR A 490 -12.64 -32.59 36.80
CA THR A 490 -13.68 -31.57 36.70
C THR A 490 -13.21 -30.20 37.21
N MET A 491 -12.52 -30.17 38.36
CA MET A 491 -12.03 -28.92 38.93
C MET A 491 -10.83 -28.39 38.15
N ALA A 492 -9.95 -29.29 37.71
CA ALA A 492 -8.85 -28.96 36.82
C ALA A 492 -9.37 -28.29 35.53
N PHE A 493 -10.38 -28.85 34.89
CA PHE A 493 -10.99 -28.29 33.68
C PHE A 493 -11.56 -26.87 33.91
N ILE A 494 -12.22 -26.62 35.04
CA ILE A 494 -12.75 -25.29 35.38
C ILE A 494 -11.61 -24.28 35.54
N GLU A 495 -10.55 -24.65 36.26
CA GLU A 495 -9.40 -23.76 36.49
C GLU A 495 -8.62 -23.49 35.18
N VAL A 496 -8.43 -24.51 34.33
CA VAL A 496 -7.82 -24.35 33.01
C VAL A 496 -8.66 -23.44 32.11
N ARG A 497 -9.99 -23.55 32.14
CA ARG A 497 -10.89 -22.67 31.38
C ARG A 497 -10.80 -21.22 31.86
N LYS A 498 -10.73 -20.98 33.17
CA LYS A 498 -10.50 -19.62 33.73
C LYS A 498 -9.15 -19.08 33.31
N HIS A 499 -8.10 -19.92 33.37
CA HIS A 499 -6.77 -19.60 32.88
C HIS A 499 -6.81 -19.14 31.41
N PHE A 500 -7.44 -19.91 30.52
CA PHE A 500 -7.57 -19.49 29.11
C PHE A 500 -8.32 -18.18 28.97
N SER A 501 -9.48 -18.02 29.62
CA SER A 501 -10.22 -16.75 29.55
C SER A 501 -9.36 -15.55 29.96
N LYS A 502 -8.49 -15.71 30.97
CA LYS A 502 -7.58 -14.66 31.40
C LYS A 502 -6.41 -14.45 30.43
N MET A 503 -5.84 -15.53 29.90
CA MET A 503 -4.77 -15.47 28.90
C MET A 503 -5.22 -14.71 27.65
N PHE A 504 -6.40 -15.01 27.11
CA PHE A 504 -6.96 -14.31 25.95
C PHE A 504 -7.09 -12.81 26.24
N GLN A 505 -7.61 -12.44 27.41
CA GLN A 505 -7.73 -11.04 27.83
C GLN A 505 -6.36 -10.33 27.93
N LEU A 506 -5.37 -10.94 28.59
CA LEU A 506 -4.06 -10.32 28.80
C LEU A 506 -3.23 -10.19 27.51
N VAL A 507 -3.40 -11.15 26.59
CA VAL A 507 -2.81 -11.11 25.25
C VAL A 507 -3.45 -9.99 24.42
N GLU A 508 -4.79 -9.92 24.39
CA GLU A 508 -5.53 -8.91 23.63
C GLU A 508 -5.28 -7.48 24.16
N ASN A 509 -5.17 -7.29 25.48
CA ASN A 509 -4.84 -6.00 26.10
C ASN A 509 -3.48 -5.44 25.67
N GLN A 510 -2.59 -6.27 25.13
CA GLN A 510 -1.28 -5.89 24.60
C GLN A 510 -1.20 -6.12 23.08
N ASN A 511 -2.31 -5.93 22.36
CA ASN A 511 -2.36 -6.04 20.89
C ASN A 511 -1.89 -7.40 20.32
N GLY A 512 -1.96 -8.45 21.13
CA GLY A 512 -1.65 -9.81 20.71
C GLY A 512 -2.89 -10.59 20.32
N THR A 513 -2.65 -11.76 19.73
CA THR A 513 -3.70 -12.74 19.44
C THR A 513 -3.28 -14.13 19.86
N VAL A 514 -4.17 -14.84 20.56
CA VAL A 514 -4.01 -16.28 20.80
C VAL A 514 -4.28 -17.01 19.48
N VAL A 515 -3.24 -17.62 18.91
CA VAL A 515 -3.31 -18.37 17.66
C VAL A 515 -4.00 -19.70 17.88
N LYS A 516 -3.55 -20.44 18.90
CA LYS A 516 -4.11 -21.73 19.31
C LYS A 516 -3.77 -22.08 20.75
N THR A 517 -4.47 -23.08 21.28
CA THR A 517 -4.16 -23.74 22.54
C THR A 517 -3.68 -25.17 22.25
N ILE A 518 -2.77 -25.70 23.09
CA ILE A 518 -2.19 -27.04 22.94
C ILE A 518 -2.20 -27.71 24.31
N GLY A 519 -3.21 -28.51 24.60
CA GLY A 519 -3.43 -28.98 25.97
C GLY A 519 -3.78 -27.80 26.87
N ASP A 520 -2.93 -27.50 27.85
CA ASP A 520 -2.97 -26.35 28.75
C ASP A 520 -2.01 -25.22 28.37
N ALA A 521 -1.23 -25.40 27.30
CA ALA A 521 -0.36 -24.38 26.75
C ALA A 521 -1.11 -23.40 25.84
N VAL A 522 -0.62 -22.16 25.79
CA VAL A 522 -1.12 -21.12 24.88
C VAL A 522 -0.01 -20.73 23.91
N MET A 523 -0.35 -20.65 22.62
CA MET A 523 0.47 -20.00 21.61
C MET A 523 -0.17 -18.68 21.22
N ALA A 524 0.54 -17.58 21.45
CA ALA A 524 0.14 -16.23 21.05
C ALA A 524 1.15 -15.62 20.08
N ALA A 525 0.68 -14.69 19.25
CA ALA A 525 1.50 -13.95 18.31
C ALA A 525 1.27 -12.44 18.44
N PHE A 526 2.34 -11.70 18.22
CA PHE A 526 2.37 -10.24 18.30
C PHE A 526 3.12 -9.65 17.11
N GLN A 527 2.76 -8.41 16.74
CA GLN A 527 3.45 -7.65 15.69
C GLN A 527 4.74 -6.98 16.17
N THR A 528 4.89 -6.76 17.49
CA THR A 528 6.11 -6.17 18.07
C THR A 528 6.65 -7.03 19.23
N PRO A 529 7.97 -7.04 19.47
CA PRO A 529 8.55 -7.80 20.58
C PRO A 529 8.23 -7.15 21.92
N LYS A 530 8.03 -5.83 21.92
CA LYS A 530 7.63 -5.06 23.10
C LYS A 530 6.27 -5.49 23.62
N ASP A 531 5.28 -5.58 22.74
CA ASP A 531 3.92 -6.02 23.08
C ASP A 531 3.92 -7.45 23.62
N ALA A 532 4.68 -8.35 22.99
CA ALA A 532 4.85 -9.72 23.47
C ALA A 532 5.43 -9.78 24.89
N PHE A 533 6.49 -9.00 25.17
CA PHE A 533 7.11 -8.98 26.50
C PHE A 533 6.21 -8.33 27.55
N LEU A 534 5.53 -7.22 27.23
CA LEU A 534 4.54 -6.60 28.12
C LEU A 534 3.42 -7.59 28.47
N SER A 535 2.93 -8.35 27.49
CA SER A 535 1.95 -9.41 27.74
C SER A 535 2.50 -10.47 28.68
N ALA A 536 3.72 -10.96 28.42
CA ALA A 536 4.39 -11.94 29.28
C ALA A 536 4.55 -11.44 30.74
N GLU A 537 4.95 -10.18 30.93
CA GLU A 537 5.08 -9.57 32.25
C GLU A 537 3.72 -9.53 32.96
N GLN A 538 2.67 -9.04 32.30
CA GLN A 538 1.32 -8.97 32.89
C GLN A 538 0.74 -10.36 33.20
N ILE A 539 1.04 -11.35 32.35
CA ILE A 539 0.72 -12.75 32.62
C ILE A 539 1.45 -13.22 33.87
N GLN A 540 2.77 -13.07 33.98
CA GLN A 540 3.51 -13.53 35.15
C GLN A 540 3.04 -12.85 36.44
N LEU A 541 2.78 -11.55 36.43
CA LEU A 541 2.27 -10.82 37.59
C LEU A 541 0.90 -11.35 38.06
N TYR A 542 0.03 -11.78 37.14
CA TYR A 542 -1.26 -12.39 37.50
C TYR A 542 -1.11 -13.82 38.06
N PHE A 543 -0.19 -14.62 37.50
CA PHE A 543 0.03 -16.02 37.88
C PHE A 543 1.16 -16.23 38.92
N ARG A 544 1.64 -15.17 39.56
CA ARG A 544 2.73 -15.22 40.56
C ARG A 544 2.41 -16.09 41.78
N PRO A 545 3.44 -16.59 42.51
CA PRO A 545 3.28 -17.44 43.70
C PRO A 545 2.28 -16.95 44.76
N ASN A 546 2.21 -15.64 44.99
CA ASN A 546 1.36 -15.03 46.01
C ASN A 546 0.03 -14.47 45.46
N SER A 547 -0.38 -14.88 44.25
CA SER A 547 -1.65 -14.47 43.67
C SER A 547 -2.84 -15.15 44.38
N GLU A 548 -3.81 -14.35 44.86
CA GLU A 548 -5.06 -14.85 45.43
C GLU A 548 -6.04 -15.35 44.35
N GLU A 549 -5.82 -14.95 43.09
CA GLU A 549 -6.70 -15.24 41.97
C GLU A 549 -6.57 -16.68 41.46
N THR A 550 -5.36 -17.25 41.53
CA THR A 550 -5.09 -18.59 40.98
C THR A 550 -3.86 -19.26 41.60
N LYS A 551 -3.92 -20.59 41.71
CA LYS A 551 -2.79 -21.44 42.14
C LYS A 551 -1.91 -21.91 40.97
N LEU A 552 -2.35 -21.69 39.73
CA LEU A 552 -1.61 -22.10 38.54
C LEU A 552 -0.34 -21.25 38.38
N ARG A 553 0.77 -21.89 37.98
CA ARG A 553 2.04 -21.21 37.73
C ARG A 553 2.45 -21.46 36.30
N LEU A 554 2.94 -20.41 35.65
CA LEU A 554 3.27 -20.45 34.24
C LEU A 554 4.77 -20.25 34.03
N ARG A 555 5.26 -20.91 32.99
CA ARG A 555 6.51 -20.55 32.31
C ARG A 555 6.17 -19.89 30.99
N ILE A 556 6.96 -18.90 30.58
CA ILE A 556 6.72 -18.16 29.35
C ILE A 556 7.99 -18.08 28.52
N THR A 557 7.86 -18.26 27.21
CA THR A 557 8.95 -18.06 26.27
C THR A 557 8.55 -17.17 25.10
N ILE A 558 9.50 -16.39 24.58
CA ILE A 558 9.29 -15.53 23.42
C ILE A 558 10.43 -15.73 22.42
N HIS A 559 10.07 -15.93 21.16
CA HIS A 559 11.03 -15.95 20.06
C HIS A 559 10.47 -15.21 18.83
N SER A 560 11.35 -14.49 18.13
CA SER A 560 11.02 -13.71 16.94
C SER A 560 11.58 -14.36 15.68
N GLY A 561 10.80 -14.40 14.60
CA GLY A 561 11.28 -14.79 13.29
C GLY A 561 10.19 -14.98 12.25
N HIS A 562 10.59 -15.31 11.03
CA HIS A 562 9.68 -15.45 9.90
C HIS A 562 8.72 -16.62 10.09
N CYS A 563 7.43 -16.37 9.87
CA CYS A 563 6.38 -17.39 9.96
C CYS A 563 5.57 -17.47 8.66
N MET A 564 4.90 -18.60 8.49
CA MET A 564 3.87 -18.80 7.48
C MET A 564 2.54 -19.04 8.16
N ALA A 565 1.47 -18.47 7.63
CA ALA A 565 0.11 -18.83 7.96
C ALA A 565 -0.34 -20.03 7.12
N VAL A 566 -1.01 -20.98 7.78
CA VAL A 566 -1.55 -22.22 7.21
C VAL A 566 -2.94 -22.49 7.79
N ASN A 567 -3.68 -23.43 7.20
CA ASN A 567 -4.89 -23.92 7.83
C ASN A 567 -4.56 -24.82 9.02
N GLY A 568 -5.09 -24.48 10.19
CA GLY A 568 -5.11 -25.34 11.37
C GLY A 568 -6.41 -26.12 11.47
N ASN A 569 -6.57 -26.85 12.59
CA ASN A 569 -7.84 -27.53 12.91
C ASN A 569 -8.99 -26.54 13.16
N THR A 570 -8.66 -25.34 13.63
CA THR A 570 -9.61 -24.26 13.95
C THR A 570 -9.08 -22.95 13.39
N GLY A 571 -9.46 -22.64 12.14
CA GLY A 571 -9.05 -21.42 11.45
C GLY A 571 -7.56 -21.38 11.09
N ILE A 572 -7.01 -20.17 11.05
CA ILE A 572 -5.64 -19.90 10.58
C ILE A 572 -4.62 -20.13 11.70
N ASP A 573 -3.62 -20.96 11.44
CA ASP A 573 -2.52 -21.30 12.35
C ASP A 573 -1.18 -20.84 11.77
N TYR A 574 -0.14 -20.74 12.61
CA TYR A 574 1.20 -20.34 12.18
C TYR A 574 2.17 -21.51 12.22
N PHE A 575 3.02 -21.60 11.20
CA PHE A 575 3.98 -22.66 10.97
C PHE A 575 5.35 -22.09 10.59
N GLY A 576 6.42 -22.83 10.90
CA GLY A 576 7.78 -22.48 10.56
C GLY A 576 8.78 -22.86 11.65
N THR A 577 10.07 -22.74 11.32
CA THR A 577 11.17 -23.00 12.27
C THR A 577 11.10 -22.11 13.50
N THR A 578 10.66 -20.86 13.34
CA THR A 578 10.41 -19.91 14.44
C THR A 578 9.40 -20.44 15.44
N VAL A 579 8.24 -20.95 15.00
CA VAL A 579 7.22 -21.51 15.91
C VAL A 579 7.77 -22.73 16.65
N ASN A 580 8.49 -23.61 15.94
CA ASN A 580 9.08 -24.82 16.52
C ASN A 580 10.14 -24.50 17.58
N LEU A 581 11.01 -23.52 17.32
CA LEU A 581 12.00 -23.07 18.30
C LEU A 581 11.34 -22.42 19.51
N ALA A 582 10.35 -21.54 19.30
CA ALA A 582 9.59 -20.91 20.38
C ALA A 582 8.95 -21.94 21.33
N ALA A 583 8.37 -23.01 20.78
CA ALA A 583 7.80 -24.11 21.55
C ALA A 583 8.87 -24.91 22.32
N LYS A 584 9.99 -25.24 21.68
CA LYS A 584 11.09 -26.01 22.30
C LYS A 584 11.77 -25.24 23.44
N LEU A 585 11.82 -23.91 23.37
CA LEU A 585 12.39 -23.06 24.43
C LEU A 585 11.66 -23.17 25.76
N GLN A 586 10.41 -23.64 25.81
CA GLN A 586 9.69 -23.77 27.09
C GLN A 586 10.44 -24.60 28.13
N SER A 587 11.31 -25.54 27.72
CA SER A 587 12.07 -26.38 28.64
C SER A 587 13.12 -25.64 29.48
N ILE A 588 13.52 -24.42 29.09
CA ILE A 588 14.53 -23.64 29.83
C ILE A 588 13.92 -22.62 30.81
N ALA A 589 12.59 -22.43 30.77
CA ALA A 589 11.89 -21.54 31.69
C ALA A 589 11.18 -22.35 32.79
N GLU A 590 11.29 -21.86 34.02
CA GLU A 590 10.58 -22.37 35.20
C GLU A 590 9.38 -21.49 35.55
N ALA A 591 8.67 -21.84 36.62
CA ALA A 591 7.53 -21.07 37.10
C ALA A 591 7.95 -19.63 37.45
N GLY A 592 7.19 -18.63 36.96
CA GLY A 592 7.50 -17.22 37.21
C GLY A 592 8.61 -16.64 36.32
N GLN A 593 9.16 -17.44 35.40
CA GLN A 593 10.23 -16.98 34.51
C GLN A 593 9.73 -16.68 33.10
N VAL A 594 10.36 -15.68 32.47
CA VAL A 594 10.18 -15.35 31.05
C VAL A 594 11.53 -15.53 30.35
N ALA A 595 11.62 -16.44 29.38
CA ALA A 595 12.83 -16.64 28.60
C ALA A 595 12.66 -16.11 27.17
N ILE A 596 13.56 -15.24 26.73
CA ILE A 596 13.51 -14.64 25.39
C ILE A 596 14.83 -14.85 24.65
N THR A 597 14.78 -15.14 23.36
CA THR A 597 16.00 -15.29 22.56
C THR A 597 16.75 -13.97 22.39
N GLU A 598 18.05 -14.03 22.14
CA GLU A 598 18.92 -12.86 22.00
C GLU A 598 18.40 -11.85 20.94
N ASN A 599 17.85 -12.34 19.82
CA ASN A 599 17.28 -11.48 18.79
C ASN A 599 16.03 -10.71 19.25
N VAL A 600 15.26 -11.23 20.20
CA VAL A 600 14.15 -10.51 20.84
C VAL A 600 14.72 -9.46 21.78
N TYR A 601 15.69 -9.85 22.62
CA TYR A 601 16.31 -8.97 23.62
C TYR A 601 17.02 -7.76 23.00
N LYS A 602 17.70 -7.95 21.86
CA LYS A 602 18.42 -6.90 21.13
C LYS A 602 17.53 -6.00 20.27
N ASP A 603 16.23 -6.28 20.18
CA ASP A 603 15.34 -5.43 19.39
C ASP A 603 15.26 -4.01 20.00
N PRO A 604 15.54 -2.95 19.22
CA PRO A 604 15.53 -1.58 19.74
C PRO A 604 14.21 -1.17 20.39
N ALA A 605 13.07 -1.67 19.88
CA ALA A 605 11.75 -1.34 20.42
C ALA A 605 11.53 -1.90 21.84
N LEU A 606 12.23 -2.98 22.20
CA LEU A 606 12.17 -3.61 23.51
C LEU A 606 13.30 -3.13 24.44
N GLY A 607 14.51 -2.89 23.90
CA GLY A 607 15.70 -2.57 24.69
C GLY A 607 15.54 -1.37 25.63
N ASP A 608 14.90 -0.30 25.17
CA ASP A 608 14.60 0.89 25.99
C ASP A 608 13.70 0.55 27.19
N TYR A 609 12.71 -0.32 26.97
CA TYR A 609 11.79 -0.73 28.01
C TYR A 609 12.46 -1.65 29.03
N LEU A 610 13.21 -2.67 28.58
CA LEU A 610 13.93 -3.56 29.48
C LEU A 610 14.96 -2.84 30.34
N SER A 611 15.61 -1.81 29.82
CA SER A 611 16.57 -0.99 30.59
C SER A 611 15.94 -0.22 31.75
N SER A 612 14.61 -0.07 31.75
CA SER A 612 13.86 0.57 32.83
C SER A 612 13.41 -0.39 33.93
N LEU A 613 13.56 -1.70 33.71
CA LEU A 613 13.11 -2.76 34.62
C LEU A 613 14.28 -3.25 35.48
N ASP A 614 13.97 -3.63 36.72
CA ASP A 614 14.94 -4.15 37.70
C ASP A 614 14.63 -5.63 37.99
N TYR A 615 14.61 -6.44 36.93
CA TYR A 615 14.43 -7.88 37.02
C TYR A 615 15.77 -8.61 37.04
N GLU A 616 15.90 -9.61 37.89
CA GLU A 616 17.02 -10.54 37.82
C GLU A 616 17.01 -11.26 36.48
N LYS A 617 18.17 -11.34 35.84
CA LYS A 617 18.33 -11.97 34.53
C LYS A 617 19.55 -12.86 34.48
N GLU A 618 19.44 -13.93 33.71
CA GLU A 618 20.51 -14.89 33.45
C GLU A 618 20.64 -15.12 31.94
N GLU A 619 21.87 -15.19 31.45
CA GLU A 619 22.18 -15.58 30.07
C GLU A 619 22.47 -17.08 30.01
N LEU A 620 21.82 -17.76 29.06
CA LEU A 620 21.84 -19.20 28.90
C LEU A 620 22.02 -19.56 27.42
N ASP A 621 22.69 -20.68 27.16
CA ASP A 621 22.73 -21.27 25.82
C ASP A 621 21.75 -22.43 25.71
N PHE A 622 20.82 -22.34 24.76
CA PHE A 622 19.90 -23.41 24.43
C PHE A 622 20.40 -24.18 23.20
N THR A 623 20.72 -25.47 23.39
CA THR A 623 21.15 -26.35 22.29
C THR A 623 19.97 -27.12 21.71
N LEU A 624 19.71 -26.95 20.42
CA LEU A 624 18.74 -27.76 19.69
C LEU A 624 19.33 -29.14 19.40
N LYS A 625 18.81 -30.18 20.07
CA LYS A 625 19.30 -31.57 19.94
C LYS A 625 19.35 -32.11 18.50
N GLU A 626 18.56 -31.54 17.59
CA GLU A 626 18.39 -32.02 16.22
C GLU A 626 19.25 -31.23 15.19
N GLU A 627 19.74 -30.04 15.54
CA GLU A 627 20.35 -29.11 14.57
C GLU A 627 21.80 -28.71 14.91
N GLU A 628 22.35 -29.20 16.03
CA GLU A 628 23.67 -28.79 16.58
C GLU A 628 23.87 -27.26 16.67
N SER A 629 22.78 -26.51 16.64
CA SER A 629 22.76 -25.05 16.74
C SER A 629 22.48 -24.63 18.17
N THR A 630 23.24 -23.63 18.63
CA THR A 630 23.08 -23.00 19.94
C THR A 630 22.41 -21.65 19.78
N VAL A 631 21.35 -21.42 20.54
CA VAL A 631 20.63 -20.14 20.59
C VAL A 631 20.86 -19.53 21.96
N SER A 632 21.39 -18.30 21.99
CA SER A 632 21.54 -17.55 23.24
C SER A 632 20.18 -17.01 23.70
N VAL A 633 19.91 -17.14 25.00
CA VAL A 633 18.64 -16.82 25.64
C VAL A 633 18.89 -16.00 26.90
N ILE A 634 18.05 -14.99 27.10
CA ILE A 634 18.00 -14.20 28.34
C ILE A 634 16.75 -14.64 29.09
N ARG A 635 16.92 -15.08 30.33
CA ARG A 635 15.83 -15.51 31.20
C ARG A 635 15.67 -14.51 32.34
N PHE A 636 14.44 -14.02 32.52
CA PHE A 636 14.06 -13.06 33.56
C PHE A 636 13.22 -13.75 34.63
N GLU A 637 13.44 -13.36 35.89
CA GLU A 637 12.57 -13.74 37.00
C GLU A 637 11.57 -12.61 37.30
N ILE A 638 10.28 -12.89 37.08
CA ILE A 638 9.18 -11.95 37.25
C ILE A 638 8.24 -12.54 38.31
N SER A 639 8.64 -12.44 39.58
CA SER A 639 7.95 -13.03 40.74
C SER A 639 7.21 -12.00 41.59
#